data_AF-A0A8X6Y648-F1
#
_entry.id   AF-A0A8X6Y648-F1
#
_cell.length_a   1.000
_cell.length_b   1.000
_cell.length_c   1.000
_cell.angle_alpha   90.00
_cell.angle_beta   90.00
_cell.angle_gamma   90.00
#
_symmetry.space_group_name_H-M   'P 1'
#
loop_
_entity.id
_entity.type
_entity.pdbx_description
1 polymer ?
#
loop_
_entity_poly.entity_id
_entity_poly.type
_entity_poly.pdbx_seq_one_letter_code
_entity_poly.pdbx_strand_id
1 'polypeptide(L)'
;MGKSAQLGLHVWLPDAMEGPTPVSALIHAATMVTAGIFLIAKCSPLFELSNVARELIVIVGALTAFFAATVAITQNDIKKIIAYSTCSQLGYMFMACGLSAYNVAIFHLMTHAFFKALLFLGAGNVIHAMHHEQNIQKMGNCWKKIPCTYALMWIGSLALSGIFPFAGFYSKDLIIEHAYSTDSFAFVISLVVAFFTAFYSWRLLLLVFHSQKQSKINIHEAPKIMLIPLLILAFGSVFSGVWEANILNITSNAFWKSSLMVIDEHGVHNFFIKLLPTLASLSGIALAYLIYQYQVIRQIKSKFLLKFLQNKWYFDEVYEFVIIAPIRFISRLLWKFDVKAIDSFGPNGVVSIQKLATLVPSLDLEVQSLLWIAFFISFAIKVPMFPFHTWLPDAHVQSPTSGSVILAGLLIKMGGYGFLRFSIPMLPQASLYFSNFVVVLSIIAVIYASLVAFAQDDIKKLIAYSSIAHMGIVTAGLFSFCEEGVLGSIFQMISHGLISAALFLCVGMLYTRTGTLEIAKYFGIVNTMPKFGFMFILFSMASIGLPGTSGFIAFELMSISLYVLASFNKDSAYSCEAGVKYFTLSALSSCIMLYGMSLLYGYTGQVNFSELGSFLQNHQITYGIVFGLVFILIGLCFKLAIAPFHMWAPDVYQGAPTIVTAFFSTAPKAALVTFLIRLMNEELVNVKSYVQPIFLYVSALSVLISAFGALRQQNLKRLLAYSSIGHIGFIFASLSIFTQAGTDSALMYLVIYIITSIGLFSYLVQIDDDDCDIANLSGIGKKRPIVAFHLSVLLLSMVDKVIPEGFHIHHYKEVSSTNREALDLIDKGISNETIIIADKQTEGRGRTGKSWVSPEGNFYASLIVNLFNDYLSENQFSVSFQRVTLESSNQEAWIPVLSTGMTSDGTGITVGLTSQVRDISKLTESTFVTTLAVGNTLLSFMNDSNIQYKWPNDVLVDNKKISGILLERKSNSNWLIIGIGINVNHAPLPGTTCISNYGESVSNMDLLKELIINFNKLRKQWLFDGFYAIREMWLKKAFKMNEQISVKLADKLYEGIFADIDKSGKLVLQQKDGSLIYFDAVSEAIVLPNNQKPIRVGGMVVENSVIRNESEVIFQMTDFNKSVVVKYQGILPPMFSEKSGVVVQGKMFDNSTFLADTVFAKHDENYMPKVLK
;
A
#
# COMPACT_ATOMS: atom_id res chain seq x y z
N MET A 1 -27.03 -22.13 17.82
CA MET A 1 -28.19 -23.00 17.52
C MET A 1 -29.09 -22.44 16.42
N GLY A 2 -29.80 -21.31 16.61
CA GLY A 2 -30.77 -20.82 15.62
C GLY A 2 -30.20 -20.46 14.24
N LYS A 3 -29.11 -19.65 14.20
CA LYS A 3 -28.45 -19.25 12.94
C LYS A 3 -27.84 -20.44 12.19
N SER A 4 -27.26 -21.41 12.90
CA SER A 4 -26.70 -22.63 12.31
C SER A 4 -27.73 -23.74 12.09
N ALA A 5 -29.04 -23.40 12.12
CA ALA A 5 -30.16 -24.30 11.87
C ALA A 5 -30.06 -25.64 12.63
N GLN A 6 -29.69 -25.61 13.91
CA GLN A 6 -29.62 -26.82 14.74
C GLN A 6 -31.02 -27.31 15.12
N LEU A 7 -31.11 -28.56 15.56
CA LEU A 7 -32.35 -29.20 15.98
C LEU A 7 -33.13 -28.31 16.97
N GLY A 8 -34.46 -28.24 16.78
CA GLY A 8 -35.34 -27.32 17.50
C GLY A 8 -35.52 -25.92 16.89
N LEU A 9 -34.54 -25.41 16.13
CA LEU A 9 -34.58 -24.08 15.49
C LEU A 9 -34.20 -24.11 13.99
N HIS A 10 -34.34 -25.27 13.35
CA HIS A 10 -33.92 -25.51 11.96
C HIS A 10 -35.01 -25.24 10.90
N VAL A 11 -36.27 -25.09 11.32
CA VAL A 11 -37.47 -25.07 10.46
C VAL A 11 -37.39 -24.03 9.34
N TRP A 12 -36.73 -22.90 9.58
CA TRP A 12 -36.61 -21.81 8.61
C TRP A 12 -35.73 -22.14 7.39
N LEU A 13 -34.77 -23.05 7.51
CA LEU A 13 -33.75 -23.25 6.47
C LEU A 13 -34.31 -23.92 5.20
N PRO A 14 -35.11 -25.00 5.29
CA PRO A 14 -35.77 -25.58 4.12
C PRO A 14 -36.75 -24.62 3.42
N ASP A 15 -37.42 -23.75 4.19
CA ASP A 15 -38.39 -22.80 3.65
C ASP A 15 -37.70 -21.60 2.98
N ALA A 16 -36.52 -21.20 3.47
CA ALA A 16 -35.68 -20.21 2.80
C ALA A 16 -35.25 -20.61 1.38
N MET A 17 -35.40 -21.90 1.02
CA MET A 17 -35.18 -22.37 -0.34
C MET A 17 -36.25 -21.92 -1.34
N GLU A 18 -37.32 -21.26 -0.92
CA GLU A 18 -38.23 -20.58 -1.84
C GLU A 18 -37.55 -19.41 -2.57
N GLY A 19 -36.52 -18.83 -1.96
CA GLY A 19 -35.76 -17.73 -2.55
C GLY A 19 -34.98 -18.10 -3.83
N PRO A 20 -34.47 -17.08 -4.55
CA PRO A 20 -33.64 -17.28 -5.73
C PRO A 20 -32.37 -18.06 -5.42
N THR A 21 -31.97 -18.97 -6.31
CA THR A 21 -30.84 -19.89 -6.06
C THR A 21 -29.50 -19.20 -5.76
N PRO A 22 -29.12 -18.06 -6.38
CA PRO A 22 -27.92 -17.32 -5.99
C PRO A 22 -27.96 -16.82 -4.54
N VAL A 23 -29.14 -16.39 -4.07
CA VAL A 23 -29.35 -15.98 -2.68
C VAL A 23 -29.18 -17.19 -1.77
N SER A 24 -29.71 -18.35 -2.16
CA SER A 24 -29.53 -19.57 -1.38
C SER A 24 -28.07 -20.00 -1.25
N ALA A 25 -27.29 -19.87 -2.33
CA ALA A 25 -25.85 -20.12 -2.30
C ALA A 25 -25.12 -19.16 -1.34
N LEU A 26 -25.44 -17.87 -1.36
CA LEU A 26 -24.78 -16.88 -0.50
C LEU A 26 -25.18 -17.02 0.99
N ILE A 27 -26.48 -17.04 1.27
CA ILE A 27 -27.01 -17.02 2.64
C ILE A 27 -26.75 -18.34 3.34
N HIS A 28 -27.02 -19.45 2.66
CA HIS A 28 -27.06 -20.77 3.29
C HIS A 28 -25.78 -21.59 3.08
N ALA A 29 -24.85 -21.19 2.21
CA ALA A 29 -23.54 -21.83 2.15
C ALA A 29 -22.44 -21.00 2.84
N ALA A 30 -22.44 -19.67 2.64
CA ALA A 30 -21.28 -18.85 3.01
C ALA A 30 -21.45 -18.01 4.28
N THR A 31 -22.65 -17.48 4.57
CA THR A 31 -22.79 -16.35 5.51
C THR A 31 -23.64 -16.61 6.76
N MET A 32 -24.94 -16.89 6.60
CA MET A 32 -25.87 -16.88 7.74
C MET A 32 -25.72 -18.11 8.63
N VAL A 33 -25.55 -19.27 8.00
CA VAL A 33 -25.46 -20.53 8.74
C VAL A 33 -24.10 -20.77 9.36
N THR A 34 -23.06 -20.20 8.73
CA THR A 34 -21.66 -20.30 9.16
C THR A 34 -21.38 -19.43 10.38
N ALA A 35 -22.05 -18.27 10.50
CA ALA A 35 -21.94 -17.36 11.63
C ALA A 35 -22.22 -18.05 12.98
N GLY A 36 -23.12 -19.02 13.03
CA GLY A 36 -23.42 -19.77 14.25
C GLY A 36 -22.26 -20.65 14.73
N ILE A 37 -21.55 -21.30 13.80
CA ILE A 37 -20.36 -22.12 14.11
C ILE A 37 -19.19 -21.21 14.48
N PHE A 38 -18.98 -20.15 13.70
CA PHE A 38 -17.91 -19.18 13.95
C PHE A 38 -18.00 -18.56 15.35
N LEU A 39 -19.19 -18.17 15.79
CA LEU A 39 -19.39 -17.60 17.13
C LEU A 39 -19.01 -18.61 18.23
N ILE A 40 -19.38 -19.88 18.08
CA ILE A 40 -19.05 -20.91 19.08
C ILE A 40 -17.56 -21.17 19.11
N ALA A 41 -16.91 -21.27 17.94
CA ALA A 41 -15.47 -21.40 17.87
C ALA A 41 -14.77 -20.21 18.53
N LYS A 42 -15.20 -18.97 18.27
CA LYS A 42 -14.63 -17.78 18.93
C LYS A 42 -14.87 -17.72 20.43
N CYS A 43 -16.00 -18.26 20.88
CA CYS A 43 -16.29 -18.41 22.29
C CYS A 43 -15.67 -19.69 22.91
N SER A 44 -14.74 -20.38 22.23
CA SER A 44 -14.09 -21.58 22.76
C SER A 44 -13.53 -21.37 24.18
N PRO A 45 -12.89 -20.24 24.55
CA PRO A 45 -12.38 -20.07 25.92
C PRO A 45 -13.49 -20.08 26.99
N LEU A 46 -14.73 -19.75 26.62
CA LEU A 46 -15.89 -19.80 27.52
C LEU A 46 -16.47 -21.21 27.59
N PHE A 47 -16.57 -21.90 26.46
CA PHE A 47 -17.13 -23.25 26.40
C PHE A 47 -16.21 -24.29 27.04
N GLU A 48 -14.89 -24.12 26.97
CA GLU A 48 -13.95 -24.99 27.68
C GLU A 48 -14.04 -24.92 29.20
N LEU A 49 -14.65 -23.86 29.77
CA LEU A 49 -14.90 -23.76 31.20
C LEU A 49 -16.12 -24.57 31.67
N SER A 50 -16.94 -25.12 30.75
CA SER A 50 -18.19 -25.80 31.09
C SER A 50 -18.39 -27.09 30.28
N ASN A 51 -18.10 -28.23 30.92
CA ASN A 51 -18.34 -29.56 30.34
C ASN A 51 -19.81 -29.76 29.94
N VAL A 52 -20.76 -29.28 30.75
CA VAL A 52 -22.21 -29.39 30.47
C VAL A 52 -22.57 -28.69 29.16
N ALA A 53 -22.04 -27.48 28.94
CA ALA A 53 -22.30 -26.74 27.71
C ALA A 53 -21.73 -27.47 26.48
N ARG A 54 -20.53 -28.05 26.61
CA ARG A 54 -19.88 -28.82 25.54
C ARG A 54 -20.63 -30.11 25.21
N GLU A 55 -21.03 -30.90 26.21
CA GLU A 55 -21.83 -32.11 26.01
C GLU A 55 -23.16 -31.81 25.31
N LEU A 56 -23.83 -30.73 25.69
CA LEU A 56 -25.06 -30.29 25.03
C LEU A 56 -24.80 -29.94 23.56
N ILE A 57 -23.67 -29.30 23.25
CA ILE A 57 -23.26 -29.00 21.87
C ILE A 57 -23.02 -30.30 21.08
N VAL A 58 -22.34 -31.30 21.65
CA VAL A 58 -22.12 -32.60 21.01
C VAL A 58 -23.46 -33.29 20.70
N ILE A 59 -24.34 -33.39 21.70
CA ILE A 59 -25.64 -34.07 21.55
C ILE A 59 -26.51 -33.37 20.51
N VAL A 60 -26.66 -32.05 20.60
CA VAL A 60 -27.46 -31.27 19.64
C VAL A 60 -26.88 -31.39 18.23
N GLY A 61 -25.56 -31.28 18.08
CA GLY A 61 -24.88 -31.38 16.78
C GLY A 61 -25.06 -32.75 16.14
N ALA A 62 -24.82 -33.83 16.90
CA ALA A 62 -24.97 -35.20 16.44
C ALA A 62 -26.43 -35.52 16.04
N LEU A 63 -27.41 -35.14 16.87
CA LEU A 63 -28.82 -35.35 16.56
C LEU A 63 -29.27 -34.51 15.36
N THR A 64 -28.80 -33.27 15.21
CA THR A 64 -29.05 -32.43 14.02
C THR A 64 -28.50 -33.11 12.77
N ALA A 65 -27.25 -33.59 12.83
CA ALA A 65 -26.58 -34.24 11.72
C ALA A 65 -27.37 -35.46 11.21
N PHE A 66 -27.82 -36.29 12.14
CA PHE A 66 -28.62 -37.49 11.87
C PHE A 66 -30.04 -37.17 11.37
N PHE A 67 -30.75 -36.28 12.06
CA PHE A 67 -32.07 -35.81 11.66
C PHE A 67 -32.07 -35.31 10.20
N ALA A 68 -31.19 -34.36 9.90
CA ALA A 68 -31.18 -33.72 8.60
C ALA A 68 -30.77 -34.68 7.47
N ALA A 69 -29.81 -35.58 7.73
CA ALA A 69 -29.40 -36.59 6.75
C ALA A 69 -30.55 -37.56 6.42
N THR A 70 -31.30 -38.03 7.42
CA THR A 70 -32.42 -38.96 7.19
C THR A 70 -33.60 -38.30 6.47
N VAL A 71 -33.89 -37.02 6.76
CA VAL A 71 -34.93 -36.26 6.05
C VAL A 71 -34.53 -36.04 4.59
N ALA A 72 -33.28 -35.64 4.32
CA ALA A 72 -32.76 -35.37 2.96
C ALA A 72 -32.96 -36.56 2.00
N ILE A 73 -32.87 -37.79 2.51
CA ILE A 73 -33.07 -39.01 1.72
C ILE A 73 -34.45 -39.07 1.08
N THR A 74 -35.48 -38.46 1.67
CA THR A 74 -36.87 -38.62 1.20
C THR A 74 -37.43 -37.37 0.53
N GLN A 75 -36.70 -36.25 0.58
CA GLN A 75 -37.10 -35.00 -0.06
C GLN A 75 -37.01 -35.12 -1.59
N ASN A 76 -37.94 -34.46 -2.29
CA ASN A 76 -38.04 -34.50 -3.76
C ASN A 76 -37.64 -33.19 -4.43
N ASP A 77 -37.48 -32.12 -3.66
CA ASP A 77 -37.06 -30.82 -4.17
C ASP A 77 -35.52 -30.73 -4.16
N ILE A 78 -34.93 -30.40 -5.30
CA ILE A 78 -33.46 -30.32 -5.45
C ILE A 78 -32.81 -29.34 -4.45
N LYS A 79 -33.40 -28.17 -4.21
CA LYS A 79 -32.86 -27.17 -3.27
C LYS A 79 -33.04 -27.62 -1.83
N LYS A 80 -34.19 -28.21 -1.48
CA LYS A 80 -34.43 -28.70 -0.11
C LYS A 80 -33.52 -29.88 0.27
N ILE A 81 -33.21 -30.78 -0.66
CA ILE A 81 -32.21 -31.84 -0.41
C ILE A 81 -30.86 -31.21 -0.06
N ILE A 82 -30.42 -30.21 -0.83
CA ILE A 82 -29.16 -29.51 -0.57
C ILE A 82 -29.25 -28.73 0.75
N ALA A 83 -30.37 -28.10 1.09
CA ALA A 83 -30.54 -27.40 2.37
C ALA A 83 -30.44 -28.33 3.58
N TYR A 84 -31.11 -29.49 3.56
CA TYR A 84 -30.98 -30.48 4.63
C TYR A 84 -29.57 -31.07 4.70
N SER A 85 -28.92 -31.26 3.55
CA SER A 85 -27.52 -31.67 3.55
C SER A 85 -26.63 -30.61 4.23
N THR A 86 -26.93 -29.32 4.10
CA THR A 86 -26.23 -28.25 4.83
C THR A 86 -26.51 -28.31 6.33
N CYS A 87 -27.76 -28.46 6.73
CA CYS A 87 -28.14 -28.66 8.14
C CYS A 87 -27.35 -29.83 8.77
N SER A 88 -27.20 -30.92 8.01
CA SER A 88 -26.43 -32.09 8.44
C SER A 88 -24.93 -31.78 8.63
N GLN A 89 -24.30 -31.10 7.66
CA GLN A 89 -22.89 -30.71 7.74
C GLN A 89 -22.61 -29.68 8.85
N LEU A 90 -23.53 -28.75 9.09
CA LEU A 90 -23.42 -27.84 10.23
C LEU A 90 -23.57 -28.58 11.56
N GLY A 91 -24.38 -29.63 11.61
CA GLY A 91 -24.45 -30.54 12.75
C GLY A 91 -23.09 -31.19 13.06
N TYR A 92 -22.36 -31.65 12.03
CA TYR A 92 -20.97 -32.14 12.21
C TYR A 92 -20.05 -31.07 12.78
N MET A 93 -20.08 -29.86 12.22
CA MET A 93 -19.23 -28.76 12.68
C MET A 93 -19.57 -28.34 14.12
N PHE A 94 -20.87 -28.32 14.45
CA PHE A 94 -21.35 -28.00 15.79
C PHE A 94 -20.87 -29.05 16.79
N MET A 95 -21.01 -30.34 16.45
CA MET A 95 -20.50 -31.45 17.24
C MET A 95 -18.97 -31.40 17.40
N ALA A 96 -18.23 -31.09 16.34
CA ALA A 96 -16.77 -30.90 16.39
C ALA A 96 -16.36 -29.80 17.40
N CYS A 97 -17.07 -28.67 17.44
CA CYS A 97 -16.85 -27.65 18.47
C CYS A 97 -17.10 -28.19 19.90
N GLY A 98 -18.11 -29.03 20.10
CA GLY A 98 -18.37 -29.65 21.42
C GLY A 98 -17.27 -30.62 21.85
N LEU A 99 -16.64 -31.29 20.88
CA LEU A 99 -15.49 -32.19 21.09
C LEU A 99 -14.16 -31.43 21.28
N SER A 100 -14.19 -30.09 21.40
CA SER A 100 -13.00 -29.21 21.46
C SER A 100 -12.17 -29.11 20.17
N ALA A 101 -12.66 -29.63 19.04
CA ALA A 101 -12.01 -29.54 17.74
C ALA A 101 -12.44 -28.29 16.96
N TYR A 102 -12.29 -27.10 17.55
CA TYR A 102 -12.77 -25.83 16.95
C TYR A 102 -12.04 -25.47 15.66
N ASN A 103 -10.72 -25.68 15.61
CA ASN A 103 -9.88 -25.52 14.42
C ASN A 103 -10.37 -26.40 13.25
N VAL A 104 -10.67 -27.67 13.52
CA VAL A 104 -11.20 -28.61 12.52
C VAL A 104 -12.62 -28.22 12.08
N ALA A 105 -13.45 -27.74 12.99
CA ALA A 105 -14.79 -27.25 12.67
C ALA A 105 -14.74 -26.05 11.70
N ILE A 106 -13.85 -25.08 11.95
CA ILE A 106 -13.64 -23.91 11.07
C ILE A 106 -13.00 -24.33 9.75
N PHE A 107 -12.06 -25.27 9.77
CA PHE A 107 -11.49 -25.83 8.54
C PHE A 107 -12.59 -26.43 7.65
N HIS A 108 -13.46 -27.28 8.22
CA HIS A 108 -14.56 -27.87 7.47
C HIS A 108 -15.61 -26.83 7.04
N LEU A 109 -15.86 -25.80 7.84
CA LEU A 109 -16.73 -24.67 7.50
C LEU A 109 -16.31 -24.00 6.18
N MET A 110 -15.00 -23.83 5.97
CA MET A 110 -14.43 -23.16 4.80
C MET A 110 -14.51 -24.02 3.55
N THR A 111 -14.06 -25.27 3.63
CA THR A 111 -14.19 -26.22 2.50
C THR A 111 -15.66 -26.40 2.10
N HIS A 112 -16.56 -26.45 3.09
CA HIS A 112 -18.00 -26.54 2.90
C HIS A 112 -18.61 -25.39 2.13
N ALA A 113 -18.15 -24.15 2.36
CA ALA A 113 -18.63 -22.99 1.60
C ALA A 113 -18.40 -23.19 0.09
N PHE A 114 -17.23 -23.71 -0.33
CA PHE A 114 -16.93 -23.97 -1.74
C PHE A 114 -17.86 -25.03 -2.35
N PHE A 115 -17.90 -26.24 -1.78
CA PHE A 115 -18.65 -27.33 -2.40
C PHE A 115 -20.17 -27.16 -2.27
N LYS A 116 -20.68 -26.48 -1.24
CA LYS A 116 -22.12 -26.16 -1.17
C LYS A 116 -22.52 -25.05 -2.11
N ALA A 117 -21.74 -23.99 -2.24
CA ALA A 117 -22.03 -22.95 -3.23
C ALA A 117 -22.02 -23.55 -4.64
N LEU A 118 -21.08 -24.47 -4.93
CA LEU A 118 -21.04 -25.23 -6.18
C LEU A 118 -22.31 -26.05 -6.41
N LEU A 119 -22.79 -26.77 -5.39
CA LEU A 119 -24.00 -27.59 -5.48
C LEU A 119 -25.27 -26.73 -5.64
N PHE A 120 -25.40 -25.63 -4.90
CA PHE A 120 -26.55 -24.72 -5.01
C PHE A 120 -26.58 -24.03 -6.38
N LEU A 121 -25.47 -23.47 -6.84
CA LEU A 121 -25.42 -22.83 -8.16
C LEU A 121 -25.55 -23.86 -9.29
N GLY A 122 -24.98 -25.06 -9.14
CA GLY A 122 -25.20 -26.19 -10.04
C GLY A 122 -26.67 -26.60 -10.13
N ALA A 123 -27.35 -26.72 -8.99
CA ALA A 123 -28.80 -26.92 -8.96
C ALA A 123 -29.56 -25.76 -9.64
N GLY A 124 -29.08 -24.52 -9.49
CA GLY A 124 -29.60 -23.35 -10.20
C GLY A 124 -29.53 -23.50 -11.72
N ASN A 125 -28.39 -23.95 -12.24
CA ASN A 125 -28.22 -24.24 -13.67
C ASN A 125 -29.16 -25.36 -14.14
N VAL A 126 -29.33 -26.42 -13.35
CA VAL A 126 -30.28 -27.50 -13.64
C VAL A 126 -31.72 -26.98 -13.68
N ILE A 127 -32.14 -26.19 -12.68
CA ILE A 127 -33.48 -25.60 -12.60
C ILE A 127 -33.73 -24.67 -13.81
N HIS A 128 -32.74 -23.86 -14.18
CA HIS A 128 -32.82 -22.98 -15.35
C HIS A 128 -32.97 -23.80 -16.64
N ALA A 129 -32.16 -24.84 -16.82
CA ALA A 129 -32.22 -25.72 -17.98
C ALA A 129 -33.53 -26.54 -18.07
N MET A 130 -34.24 -26.69 -16.94
CA MET A 130 -35.50 -27.42 -16.81
C MET A 130 -36.73 -26.51 -16.68
N HIS A 131 -36.64 -25.24 -17.09
CA HIS A 131 -37.73 -24.25 -17.04
C HIS A 131 -38.41 -24.16 -15.65
N HIS A 132 -37.60 -23.99 -14.61
CA HIS A 132 -38.03 -23.81 -13.22
C HIS A 132 -38.60 -25.06 -12.52
N GLU A 133 -38.54 -26.24 -13.13
CA GLU A 133 -38.88 -27.49 -12.42
C GLU A 133 -37.84 -27.79 -11.34
N GLN A 134 -38.30 -28.08 -10.12
CA GLN A 134 -37.45 -28.34 -8.94
C GLN A 134 -37.60 -29.78 -8.42
N ASN A 135 -38.65 -30.50 -8.83
CA ASN A 135 -38.89 -31.86 -8.39
C ASN A 135 -38.02 -32.86 -9.16
N ILE A 136 -37.08 -33.50 -8.46
CA ILE A 136 -36.12 -34.44 -9.04
C ILE A 136 -36.78 -35.68 -9.66
N GLN A 137 -38.01 -36.03 -9.27
CA GLN A 137 -38.73 -37.19 -9.82
C GLN A 137 -39.27 -36.95 -11.24
N LYS A 138 -39.35 -35.68 -11.65
CA LYS A 138 -39.74 -35.25 -13.00
C LYS A 138 -38.54 -34.92 -13.88
N MET A 139 -37.33 -34.97 -13.32
CA MET A 139 -36.08 -34.78 -14.04
C MET A 139 -35.54 -36.12 -14.56
N GLY A 140 -34.56 -36.06 -15.46
CA GLY A 140 -33.87 -37.24 -15.96
C GLY A 140 -33.15 -37.00 -17.29
N ASN A 141 -32.15 -37.83 -17.56
CA ASN A 141 -31.37 -37.85 -18.80
C ASN A 141 -30.73 -36.49 -19.20
N CYS A 142 -30.40 -35.64 -18.22
CA CYS A 142 -29.84 -34.30 -18.47
C CYS A 142 -28.35 -34.31 -18.79
N TRP A 143 -27.60 -35.36 -18.42
CA TRP A 143 -26.13 -35.37 -18.45
C TRP A 143 -25.51 -35.13 -19.84
N LYS A 144 -26.19 -35.60 -20.91
CA LYS A 144 -25.73 -35.38 -22.30
C LYS A 144 -25.96 -33.95 -22.78
N LYS A 145 -26.93 -33.25 -22.19
CA LYS A 145 -27.37 -31.92 -22.64
C LYS A 145 -26.73 -30.78 -21.84
N ILE A 146 -26.42 -31.02 -20.57
CA ILE A 146 -25.74 -30.07 -19.67
C ILE A 146 -24.46 -30.69 -19.05
N PRO A 147 -23.47 -31.10 -19.87
CA PRO A 147 -22.32 -31.88 -19.44
C PRO A 147 -21.38 -31.11 -18.50
N CYS A 148 -21.28 -29.78 -18.63
CA CYS A 148 -20.43 -28.97 -17.77
C CYS A 148 -21.05 -28.88 -16.37
N THR A 149 -22.34 -28.52 -16.30
CA THR A 149 -23.07 -28.48 -15.02
C THR A 149 -23.07 -29.85 -14.34
N TYR A 150 -23.22 -30.93 -15.10
CA TYR A 150 -23.10 -32.31 -14.61
C TYR A 150 -21.75 -32.59 -13.95
N ALA A 151 -20.64 -32.35 -14.64
CA ALA A 151 -19.29 -32.59 -14.10
C ALA A 151 -19.02 -31.76 -12.83
N LEU A 152 -19.49 -30.51 -12.81
CA LEU A 152 -19.34 -29.58 -11.68
C LEU A 152 -20.13 -30.05 -10.45
N MET A 153 -21.37 -30.51 -10.64
CA MET A 153 -22.16 -31.09 -9.54
C MET A 153 -21.57 -32.41 -9.01
N TRP A 154 -20.90 -33.19 -9.86
CA TRP A 154 -20.14 -34.37 -9.43
C TRP A 154 -18.99 -34.00 -8.49
N ILE A 155 -18.18 -33.00 -8.87
CA ILE A 155 -17.08 -32.50 -8.03
C ILE A 155 -17.61 -32.07 -6.67
N GLY A 156 -18.68 -31.27 -6.63
CA GLY A 156 -19.30 -30.83 -5.37
C GLY A 156 -19.84 -31.99 -4.51
N SER A 157 -20.42 -33.02 -5.14
CA SER A 157 -20.97 -34.18 -4.43
C SER A 157 -19.88 -35.13 -3.91
N LEU A 158 -18.80 -35.34 -4.67
CA LEU A 158 -17.62 -36.10 -4.23
C LEU A 158 -16.91 -35.40 -3.06
N ALA A 159 -16.78 -34.07 -3.12
CA ALA A 159 -16.29 -33.25 -2.02
C ALA A 159 -17.17 -33.41 -0.78
N LEU A 160 -18.49 -33.25 -0.91
CA LEU A 160 -19.43 -33.41 0.21
C LEU A 160 -19.38 -34.82 0.84
N SER A 161 -19.22 -35.86 0.02
CA SER A 161 -19.08 -37.24 0.49
C SER A 161 -17.73 -37.54 1.16
N GLY A 162 -16.74 -36.66 1.08
CA GLY A 162 -15.42 -36.88 1.70
C GLY A 162 -14.58 -37.90 0.95
N ILE A 163 -14.65 -37.92 -0.38
CA ILE A 163 -13.87 -38.86 -1.20
C ILE A 163 -12.54 -38.22 -1.60
N PHE A 164 -11.45 -38.96 -1.50
CA PHE A 164 -10.13 -38.52 -1.98
C PHE A 164 -10.13 -38.31 -3.51
N PRO A 165 -9.55 -37.21 -4.05
CA PRO A 165 -8.73 -36.18 -3.40
C PRO A 165 -9.47 -34.86 -3.08
N PHE A 166 -10.80 -34.87 -2.92
CA PHE A 166 -11.58 -33.64 -2.79
C PHE A 166 -11.52 -33.03 -1.37
N ALA A 167 -11.84 -31.73 -1.24
CA ALA A 167 -11.64 -30.96 0.00
C ALA A 167 -12.35 -31.52 1.25
N GLY A 168 -13.49 -32.20 1.07
CA GLY A 168 -14.19 -32.81 2.19
C GLY A 168 -13.46 -34.00 2.82
N PHE A 169 -12.60 -34.72 2.08
CA PHE A 169 -11.78 -35.80 2.64
C PHE A 169 -10.85 -35.26 3.72
N TYR A 170 -10.15 -34.16 3.41
CA TYR A 170 -9.20 -33.54 4.34
C TYR A 170 -9.87 -32.94 5.58
N SER A 171 -11.10 -32.43 5.44
CA SER A 171 -11.75 -31.65 6.52
C SER A 171 -12.77 -32.45 7.31
N LYS A 172 -13.65 -33.22 6.65
CA LYS A 172 -14.72 -33.98 7.31
C LYS A 172 -14.15 -35.18 8.06
N ASP A 173 -13.24 -35.93 7.46
CA ASP A 173 -12.73 -37.17 8.06
C ASP A 173 -11.96 -36.86 9.35
N LEU A 174 -11.27 -35.71 9.44
CA LEU A 174 -10.65 -35.22 10.67
C LEU A 174 -11.66 -35.02 11.82
N ILE A 175 -12.89 -34.57 11.54
CA ILE A 175 -13.93 -34.46 12.58
C ILE A 175 -14.27 -35.84 13.14
N ILE A 176 -14.36 -36.84 12.26
CA ILE A 176 -14.72 -38.21 12.62
C ILE A 176 -13.56 -38.88 13.37
N GLU A 177 -12.32 -38.65 12.95
CA GLU A 177 -11.11 -39.09 13.65
C GLU A 177 -11.04 -38.51 15.06
N HIS A 178 -11.32 -37.21 15.22
CA HIS A 178 -11.35 -36.59 16.54
C HIS A 178 -12.47 -37.16 17.42
N ALA A 179 -13.66 -37.35 16.86
CA ALA A 179 -14.78 -38.00 17.55
C ALA A 179 -14.41 -39.40 18.07
N TYR A 180 -13.66 -40.19 17.30
CA TYR A 180 -13.19 -41.51 17.77
C TYR A 180 -12.37 -41.42 19.05
N SER A 181 -11.50 -40.41 19.16
CA SER A 181 -10.61 -40.25 20.31
C SER A 181 -11.31 -39.75 21.57
N THR A 182 -12.42 -39.02 21.42
CA THR A 182 -13.04 -38.28 22.52
C THR A 182 -14.39 -38.86 22.96
N ASP A 183 -15.26 -39.25 22.01
CA ASP A 183 -16.64 -39.65 22.30
C ASP A 183 -17.18 -40.72 21.33
N SER A 184 -17.47 -41.92 21.86
CA SER A 184 -17.95 -43.06 21.07
C SER A 184 -19.31 -42.83 20.41
N PHE A 185 -20.21 -42.07 21.05
CA PHE A 185 -21.53 -41.77 20.51
C PHE A 185 -21.41 -40.82 19.31
N ALA A 186 -20.62 -39.76 19.45
CA ALA A 186 -20.32 -38.82 18.37
C ALA A 186 -19.66 -39.55 17.17
N PHE A 187 -18.74 -40.47 17.43
CA PHE A 187 -18.07 -41.26 16.38
C PHE A 187 -19.05 -42.14 15.59
N VAL A 188 -19.88 -42.93 16.28
CA VAL A 188 -20.83 -43.84 15.61
C VAL A 188 -21.86 -43.07 14.80
N ILE A 189 -22.45 -42.01 15.36
CA ILE A 189 -23.40 -41.16 14.62
C ILE A 189 -22.72 -40.54 13.41
N SER A 190 -21.48 -40.05 13.56
CA SER A 190 -20.71 -39.49 12.46
C SER A 190 -20.50 -40.45 11.30
N LEU A 191 -20.22 -41.72 11.55
CA LEU A 191 -20.08 -42.72 10.47
C LEU A 191 -21.42 -42.99 9.77
N VAL A 192 -22.51 -43.12 10.52
CA VAL A 192 -23.86 -43.32 9.97
C VAL A 192 -24.30 -42.14 9.11
N VAL A 193 -24.02 -40.92 9.57
CA VAL A 193 -24.35 -39.70 8.81
C VAL A 193 -23.48 -39.58 7.55
N ALA A 194 -22.23 -40.04 7.57
CA ALA A 194 -21.35 -40.02 6.41
C ALA A 194 -21.90 -40.94 5.30
N PHE A 195 -22.36 -42.13 5.69
CA PHE A 195 -23.08 -43.06 4.81
C PHE A 195 -24.32 -42.41 4.20
N PHE A 196 -25.20 -41.81 5.01
CA PHE A 196 -26.41 -41.16 4.48
C PHE A 196 -26.11 -39.95 3.60
N THR A 197 -25.06 -39.20 3.93
CA THR A 197 -24.57 -38.07 3.13
C THR A 197 -24.22 -38.48 1.72
N ALA A 198 -23.45 -39.56 1.60
CA ALA A 198 -23.10 -40.10 0.30
C ALA A 198 -24.33 -40.67 -0.43
N PHE A 199 -25.22 -41.35 0.30
CA PHE A 199 -26.44 -41.93 -0.26
C PHE A 199 -27.39 -40.89 -0.85
N TYR A 200 -27.77 -39.83 -0.11
CA TYR A 200 -28.70 -38.82 -0.65
C TYR A 200 -28.07 -37.97 -1.76
N SER A 201 -26.74 -37.76 -1.72
CA SER A 201 -26.02 -37.00 -2.76
C SER A 201 -26.01 -37.76 -4.09
N TRP A 202 -25.79 -39.08 -4.04
CA TRP A 202 -25.86 -39.91 -5.25
C TRP A 202 -27.28 -40.14 -5.73
N ARG A 203 -28.25 -40.29 -4.82
CA ARG A 203 -29.68 -40.28 -5.18
C ARG A 203 -30.02 -39.05 -6.01
N LEU A 204 -29.58 -37.87 -5.57
CA LEU A 204 -29.81 -36.61 -6.29
C LEU A 204 -29.21 -36.67 -7.71
N LEU A 205 -27.92 -36.99 -7.83
CA LEU A 205 -27.25 -37.04 -9.13
C LEU A 205 -27.88 -38.07 -10.08
N LEU A 206 -28.22 -39.27 -9.59
CA LEU A 206 -28.80 -40.32 -10.41
C LEU A 206 -30.20 -39.95 -10.91
N LEU A 207 -31.07 -39.40 -10.06
CA LEU A 207 -32.43 -39.03 -10.45
C LEU A 207 -32.45 -37.84 -11.42
N VAL A 208 -31.62 -36.83 -11.20
CA VAL A 208 -31.57 -35.64 -12.06
C VAL A 208 -30.94 -35.95 -13.42
N PHE A 209 -29.82 -36.68 -13.43
CA PHE A 209 -28.99 -36.83 -14.61
C PHE A 209 -29.17 -38.15 -15.34
N HIS A 210 -29.34 -39.29 -14.65
CA HIS A 210 -29.27 -40.63 -15.26
C HIS A 210 -30.61 -41.36 -15.39
N SER A 211 -31.65 -40.89 -14.69
CA SER A 211 -33.01 -41.43 -14.79
C SER A 211 -33.51 -41.44 -16.25
N GLN A 212 -34.21 -42.51 -16.65
CA GLN A 212 -34.74 -42.69 -18.01
C GLN A 212 -35.94 -41.79 -18.33
N LYS A 213 -36.49 -41.07 -17.35
CA LYS A 213 -37.62 -40.15 -17.58
C LYS A 213 -37.14 -38.93 -18.37
N GLN A 214 -37.61 -38.80 -19.62
CA GLN A 214 -37.30 -37.64 -20.44
C GLN A 214 -38.37 -36.56 -20.26
N SER A 215 -37.94 -35.34 -19.93
CA SER A 215 -38.79 -34.16 -20.10
C SER A 215 -38.85 -33.80 -21.59
N LYS A 216 -40.03 -33.43 -22.11
CA LYS A 216 -40.23 -32.96 -23.51
C LYS A 216 -39.66 -31.55 -23.76
N ILE A 217 -38.78 -31.09 -22.88
CA ILE A 217 -38.34 -29.70 -22.79
C ILE A 217 -37.01 -29.51 -23.54
N ASN A 218 -36.83 -28.35 -24.17
CA ASN A 218 -35.57 -28.00 -24.84
C ASN A 218 -34.50 -27.58 -23.82
N ILE A 219 -33.77 -28.57 -23.32
CA ILE A 219 -32.70 -28.38 -22.33
C ILE A 219 -31.44 -27.86 -23.04
N HIS A 220 -30.88 -26.77 -22.53
CA HIS A 220 -29.60 -26.24 -22.96
C HIS A 220 -28.70 -25.93 -21.75
N GLU A 221 -27.39 -25.86 -21.99
CA GLU A 221 -26.41 -25.51 -20.97
C GLU A 221 -26.53 -24.04 -20.56
N ALA A 222 -26.09 -23.75 -19.33
CA ALA A 222 -26.07 -22.40 -18.80
C ALA A 222 -25.05 -21.51 -19.57
N PRO A 223 -25.32 -20.20 -19.69
CA PRO A 223 -24.38 -19.27 -20.32
C PRO A 223 -23.06 -19.20 -19.55
N LYS A 224 -21.99 -18.77 -20.23
CA LYS A 224 -20.63 -18.68 -19.65
C LYS A 224 -20.59 -17.86 -18.35
N ILE A 225 -21.42 -16.83 -18.23
CA ILE A 225 -21.48 -15.98 -17.03
C ILE A 225 -21.95 -16.74 -15.78
N MET A 226 -22.77 -17.78 -15.95
CA MET A 226 -23.17 -18.68 -14.87
C MET A 226 -22.12 -19.77 -14.63
N LEU A 227 -21.49 -20.30 -15.68
CA LEU A 227 -20.51 -21.39 -15.56
C LEU A 227 -19.17 -20.97 -14.95
N ILE A 228 -18.67 -19.76 -15.23
CA ILE A 228 -17.36 -19.29 -14.73
C ILE A 228 -17.29 -19.32 -13.19
N PRO A 229 -18.28 -18.79 -12.44
CA PRO A 229 -18.32 -18.94 -10.98
C PRO A 229 -18.27 -20.38 -10.49
N LEU A 230 -18.98 -21.31 -11.14
CA LEU A 230 -18.94 -22.73 -10.75
C LEU A 230 -17.55 -23.34 -10.97
N LEU A 231 -16.82 -22.96 -12.03
CA LEU A 231 -15.45 -23.45 -12.25
C LEU A 231 -14.51 -23.02 -11.12
N ILE A 232 -14.63 -21.78 -10.66
CA ILE A 232 -13.86 -21.26 -9.52
C ILE A 232 -14.20 -22.05 -8.24
N LEU A 233 -15.49 -22.27 -7.99
CA LEU A 233 -15.95 -23.04 -6.83
C LEU A 233 -15.54 -24.52 -6.90
N ALA A 234 -15.52 -25.12 -8.09
CA ALA A 234 -15.03 -26.47 -8.32
C ALA A 234 -13.53 -26.57 -8.05
N PHE A 235 -12.75 -25.59 -8.49
CA PHE A 235 -11.32 -25.50 -8.13
C PHE A 235 -11.14 -25.47 -6.61
N GLY A 236 -11.90 -24.64 -5.89
CA GLY A 236 -11.91 -24.63 -4.43
C GLY A 236 -12.32 -25.99 -3.83
N SER A 237 -13.36 -26.61 -4.36
CA SER A 237 -13.87 -27.92 -3.87
C SER A 237 -12.86 -29.07 -4.03
N VAL A 238 -11.90 -28.95 -4.94
CA VAL A 238 -10.82 -29.92 -5.14
C VAL A 238 -9.62 -29.56 -4.27
N PHE A 239 -9.13 -28.33 -4.35
CA PHE A 239 -7.81 -27.97 -3.83
C PHE A 239 -7.81 -27.30 -2.47
N SER A 240 -8.94 -26.74 -2.00
CA SER A 240 -8.95 -25.95 -0.77
C SER A 240 -8.58 -26.80 0.45
N GLY A 241 -8.97 -28.08 0.49
CA GLY A 241 -8.57 -28.99 1.57
C GLY A 241 -7.06 -29.14 1.71
N VAL A 242 -6.33 -29.33 0.60
CA VAL A 242 -4.86 -29.43 0.59
C VAL A 242 -4.23 -28.09 0.90
N TRP A 243 -4.73 -27.01 0.30
CA TRP A 243 -4.21 -25.66 0.50
C TRP A 243 -4.33 -25.22 1.96
N GLU A 244 -5.48 -25.45 2.59
CA GLU A 244 -5.76 -25.03 3.96
C GLU A 244 -5.02 -25.90 4.99
N ALA A 245 -5.00 -27.22 4.81
CA ALA A 245 -4.33 -28.12 5.72
C ALA A 245 -2.80 -28.03 5.64
N ASN A 246 -2.22 -28.02 4.43
CA ASN A 246 -0.77 -28.14 4.25
C ASN A 246 -0.07 -26.79 4.05
N ILE A 247 -0.68 -25.83 3.33
CA ILE A 247 -0.05 -24.53 3.03
C ILE A 247 -0.39 -23.52 4.12
N LEU A 248 -1.67 -23.44 4.51
CA LEU A 248 -2.07 -22.52 5.58
C LEU A 248 -1.85 -23.09 6.99
N ASN A 249 -1.75 -24.42 7.12
CA ASN A 249 -1.58 -25.10 8.41
C ASN A 249 -2.70 -24.75 9.41
N ILE A 250 -3.93 -24.57 8.92
CA ILE A 250 -5.12 -24.15 9.71
C ILE A 250 -5.47 -25.19 10.78
N THR A 251 -5.12 -26.45 10.59
CA THR A 251 -5.34 -27.50 11.59
C THR A 251 -4.40 -27.36 12.77
N SER A 252 -3.25 -26.68 12.64
CA SER A 252 -2.31 -26.50 13.73
C SER A 252 -2.77 -25.44 14.72
N ASN A 253 -2.61 -25.75 16.01
CA ASN A 253 -2.80 -24.77 17.08
C ASN A 253 -1.90 -23.53 16.94
N ALA A 254 -0.75 -23.67 16.28
CA ALA A 254 0.18 -22.57 16.03
C ALA A 254 -0.42 -21.47 15.15
N PHE A 255 -1.29 -21.82 14.20
CA PHE A 255 -1.98 -20.85 13.33
C PHE A 255 -2.99 -20.00 14.10
N TRP A 256 -3.66 -20.59 15.09
CA TRP A 256 -4.74 -19.92 15.82
C TRP A 256 -4.25 -19.17 17.07
N LYS A 257 -3.06 -19.47 17.60
CA LYS A 257 -2.47 -18.85 18.81
C LYS A 257 -3.50 -18.75 19.95
N SER A 258 -3.80 -17.55 20.45
CA SER A 258 -4.78 -17.29 21.50
C SER A 258 -6.21 -17.06 20.99
N SER A 259 -6.43 -17.11 19.67
CA SER A 259 -7.72 -16.78 19.06
C SER A 259 -8.74 -17.93 19.09
N LEU A 260 -8.26 -19.17 19.30
CA LEU A 260 -9.04 -20.35 19.63
C LEU A 260 -8.31 -21.10 20.76
N MET A 261 -9.07 -21.66 21.69
CA MET A 261 -8.54 -22.52 22.75
C MET A 261 -8.82 -23.98 22.37
N VAL A 262 -7.76 -24.75 22.13
CA VAL A 262 -7.84 -26.16 21.75
C VAL A 262 -7.08 -26.96 22.81
N ILE A 263 -7.73 -27.97 23.39
CA ILE A 263 -7.17 -28.83 24.43
C ILE A 263 -6.82 -30.17 23.77
N ASP A 264 -5.51 -30.44 23.64
CA ASP A 264 -4.87 -31.66 23.16
C ASP A 264 -5.19 -32.17 21.73
N GLU A 265 -4.14 -32.31 20.91
CA GLU A 265 -4.21 -33.05 19.64
C GLU A 265 -4.06 -34.56 19.91
N HIS A 266 -5.18 -35.28 20.01
CA HIS A 266 -5.15 -36.74 19.97
C HIS A 266 -4.96 -37.23 18.53
N GLY A 267 -3.72 -37.49 18.14
CA GLY A 267 -3.40 -38.11 16.86
C GLY A 267 -3.88 -39.56 16.79
N VAL A 268 -4.86 -39.85 15.91
CA VAL A 268 -5.24 -41.24 15.62
C VAL A 268 -4.22 -41.85 14.65
N HIS A 269 -3.33 -42.69 15.15
CA HIS A 269 -2.31 -43.38 14.35
C HIS A 269 -2.81 -44.64 13.63
N ASN A 270 -4.05 -45.07 13.87
CA ASN A 270 -4.59 -46.30 13.28
C ASN A 270 -5.13 -46.05 11.86
N PHE A 271 -4.42 -46.55 10.85
CA PHE A 271 -4.79 -46.45 9.44
C PHE A 271 -6.21 -46.99 9.15
N PHE A 272 -6.66 -48.04 9.85
CA PHE A 272 -7.98 -48.62 9.63
C PHE A 272 -9.10 -47.62 9.98
N ILE A 273 -8.92 -46.83 11.03
CA ILE A 273 -9.90 -45.85 11.49
C ILE A 273 -10.02 -44.71 10.48
N LYS A 274 -8.90 -44.28 9.90
CA LYS A 274 -8.88 -43.28 8.82
C LYS A 274 -9.63 -43.75 7.56
N LEU A 275 -9.68 -45.06 7.32
CA LEU A 275 -10.35 -45.63 6.16
C LEU A 275 -11.88 -45.78 6.36
N LEU A 276 -12.35 -45.89 7.61
CA LEU A 276 -13.77 -46.14 7.93
C LEU A 276 -14.75 -45.09 7.35
N PRO A 277 -14.52 -43.77 7.47
CA PRO A 277 -15.40 -42.77 6.86
C PRO A 277 -15.53 -42.90 5.33
N THR A 278 -14.41 -43.20 4.66
CA THR A 278 -14.38 -43.42 3.22
C THR A 278 -15.17 -44.68 2.85
N LEU A 279 -15.01 -45.79 3.59
CA LEU A 279 -15.80 -47.02 3.38
C LEU A 279 -17.30 -46.82 3.63
N ALA A 280 -17.67 -46.07 4.67
CA ALA A 280 -19.05 -45.69 4.94
C ALA A 280 -19.64 -44.88 3.78
N SER A 281 -18.89 -43.94 3.22
CA SER A 281 -19.32 -43.13 2.08
C SER A 281 -19.45 -43.97 0.80
N LEU A 282 -18.48 -44.84 0.52
CA LEU A 282 -18.51 -45.75 -0.64
C LEU A 282 -19.68 -46.73 -0.58
N SER A 283 -19.98 -47.30 0.60
CA SER A 283 -21.13 -48.18 0.77
C SER A 283 -22.47 -47.45 0.56
N GLY A 284 -22.58 -46.19 0.99
CA GLY A 284 -23.73 -45.33 0.70
C GLY A 284 -23.92 -45.09 -0.80
N ILE A 285 -22.83 -44.84 -1.52
CA ILE A 285 -22.84 -44.66 -2.99
C ILE A 285 -23.26 -45.94 -3.70
N ALA A 286 -22.66 -47.07 -3.32
CA ALA A 286 -22.99 -48.38 -3.88
C ALA A 286 -24.49 -48.68 -3.70
N LEU A 287 -25.04 -48.44 -2.51
CA LEU A 287 -26.46 -48.65 -2.25
C LEU A 287 -27.35 -47.73 -3.09
N ALA A 288 -26.96 -46.47 -3.30
CA ALA A 288 -27.70 -45.54 -4.16
C ALA A 288 -27.76 -46.02 -5.62
N TYR A 289 -26.64 -46.54 -6.16
CA TYR A 289 -26.60 -47.15 -7.50
C TYR A 289 -27.51 -48.39 -7.59
N LEU A 290 -27.45 -49.29 -6.61
CA LEU A 290 -28.27 -50.51 -6.58
C LEU A 290 -29.77 -50.20 -6.56
N ILE A 291 -30.19 -49.14 -5.87
CA ILE A 291 -31.60 -48.73 -5.76
C ILE A 291 -32.07 -47.94 -6.99
N TYR A 292 -31.34 -46.88 -7.40
CA TYR A 292 -31.86 -45.91 -8.37
C TYR A 292 -31.43 -46.17 -9.81
N GLN A 293 -30.24 -46.72 -10.04
CA GLN A 293 -29.73 -47.00 -11.38
C GLN A 293 -30.04 -48.43 -11.83
N TYR A 294 -29.64 -49.41 -11.03
CA TYR A 294 -29.80 -50.83 -11.39
C TYR A 294 -31.14 -51.42 -10.93
N GLN A 295 -31.85 -50.74 -10.02
CA GLN A 295 -33.15 -51.17 -9.49
C GLN A 295 -33.17 -52.61 -8.94
N VAL A 296 -32.03 -53.10 -8.46
CA VAL A 296 -31.85 -54.45 -7.88
C VAL A 296 -32.63 -54.56 -6.57
N ILE A 297 -32.63 -53.48 -5.78
CA ILE A 297 -33.36 -53.40 -4.51
C ILE A 297 -34.65 -52.60 -4.76
N ARG A 298 -35.81 -53.26 -4.67
CA ARG A 298 -37.14 -52.60 -4.77
C ARG A 298 -37.57 -51.98 -3.43
N GLN A 299 -38.31 -50.88 -3.53
CA GLN A 299 -38.73 -49.92 -2.49
C GLN A 299 -38.91 -50.44 -1.04
N ILE A 300 -38.57 -49.56 -0.09
CA ILE A 300 -38.86 -49.71 1.35
C ILE A 300 -40.38 -49.81 1.57
N LYS A 301 -40.84 -50.89 2.20
CA LYS A 301 -42.28 -51.19 2.39
C LYS A 301 -42.98 -50.36 3.50
N SER A 302 -42.23 -49.77 4.43
CA SER A 302 -42.83 -49.07 5.58
C SER A 302 -43.40 -47.70 5.21
N LYS A 303 -44.73 -47.63 5.04
CA LYS A 303 -45.46 -46.37 4.79
C LYS A 303 -45.32 -45.38 5.96
N PHE A 304 -45.25 -45.87 7.19
CA PHE A 304 -45.11 -45.02 8.38
C PHE A 304 -43.76 -44.30 8.41
N LEU A 305 -42.66 -45.04 8.26
CA LEU A 305 -41.31 -44.48 8.27
C LEU A 305 -41.12 -43.49 7.10
N LEU A 306 -41.62 -43.85 5.92
CA LEU A 306 -41.55 -42.97 4.75
C LEU A 306 -42.30 -41.66 5.01
N LYS A 307 -43.54 -41.73 5.54
CA LYS A 307 -44.34 -40.53 5.84
C LYS A 307 -43.70 -39.67 6.93
N PHE A 308 -43.13 -40.29 7.96
CA PHE A 308 -42.42 -39.60 9.04
C PHE A 308 -41.20 -38.82 8.53
N LEU A 309 -40.37 -39.44 7.68
CA LEU A 309 -39.20 -38.78 7.09
C LEU A 309 -39.60 -37.71 6.06
N GLN A 310 -40.63 -37.96 5.25
CA GLN A 310 -41.16 -36.99 4.28
C GLN A 310 -41.69 -35.73 4.98
N ASN A 311 -42.38 -35.92 6.10
CA ASN A 311 -42.91 -34.84 6.94
C ASN A 311 -41.88 -34.29 7.93
N LYS A 312 -40.57 -34.46 7.68
CA LYS A 312 -39.50 -33.78 8.44
C LYS A 312 -39.56 -34.07 9.95
N TRP A 313 -39.91 -35.31 10.32
CA TRP A 313 -40.18 -35.75 11.70
C TRP A 313 -41.32 -35.00 12.40
N TYR A 314 -42.18 -34.30 11.66
CA TYR A 314 -43.26 -33.43 12.14
C TYR A 314 -42.80 -32.25 13.02
N PHE A 315 -41.54 -31.83 12.91
CA PHE A 315 -41.02 -30.72 13.72
C PHE A 315 -41.73 -29.39 13.43
N ASP A 316 -42.11 -29.15 12.18
CA ASP A 316 -42.81 -27.94 11.75
C ASP A 316 -44.19 -27.83 12.40
N GLU A 317 -44.96 -28.94 12.42
CA GLU A 317 -46.27 -29.01 13.05
C GLU A 317 -46.18 -28.83 14.57
N VAL A 318 -45.16 -29.42 15.19
CA VAL A 318 -44.87 -29.20 16.61
C VAL A 318 -44.54 -27.73 16.87
N TYR A 319 -43.76 -27.07 16.00
CA TYR A 319 -43.40 -25.66 16.15
C TYR A 319 -44.62 -24.73 16.00
N GLU A 320 -45.48 -24.97 15.01
CA GLU A 320 -46.73 -24.21 14.84
C GLU A 320 -47.63 -24.34 16.07
N PHE A 321 -47.77 -25.55 16.62
CA PHE A 321 -48.63 -25.82 17.77
C PHE A 321 -48.07 -25.27 19.09
N VAL A 322 -46.78 -25.47 19.36
CA VAL A 322 -46.17 -25.14 20.67
C VAL A 322 -45.75 -23.67 20.76
N ILE A 323 -45.30 -23.05 19.67
CA ILE A 323 -44.74 -21.69 19.68
C ILE A 323 -45.67 -20.70 18.99
N ILE A 324 -46.03 -20.94 17.73
CA ILE A 324 -46.70 -19.94 16.90
C ILE A 324 -48.15 -19.71 17.35
N ALA A 325 -48.92 -20.78 17.61
CA ALA A 325 -50.32 -20.65 18.01
C ALA A 325 -50.50 -19.89 19.35
N PRO A 326 -49.74 -20.16 20.43
CA PRO A 326 -49.81 -19.37 21.66
C PRO A 326 -49.40 -17.91 21.47
N ILE A 327 -48.34 -17.61 20.73
CA ILE A 327 -47.90 -16.23 20.46
C ILE A 327 -48.96 -15.47 19.67
N ARG A 328 -49.57 -16.11 18.65
CA ARG A 328 -50.64 -15.51 17.85
C ARG A 328 -51.87 -15.20 18.71
N PHE A 329 -52.19 -16.07 19.68
CA PHE A 329 -53.26 -15.83 20.63
C PHE A 329 -52.96 -14.62 21.54
N ILE A 330 -51.77 -14.56 22.15
CA ILE A 330 -51.35 -13.45 23.02
C ILE A 330 -51.29 -12.13 22.23
N SER A 331 -50.74 -12.15 21.02
CA SER A 331 -50.62 -10.97 20.16
C SER A 331 -51.99 -10.38 19.82
N ARG A 332 -52.98 -11.23 19.54
CA ARG A 332 -54.38 -10.79 19.32
C ARG A 332 -54.99 -10.18 20.58
N LEU A 333 -54.62 -10.68 21.77
CA LEU A 333 -55.09 -10.13 23.04
C LEU A 333 -54.48 -8.75 23.31
N LEU A 334 -53.17 -8.59 23.08
CA LEU A 334 -52.47 -7.30 23.20
C LEU A 334 -52.97 -6.28 22.17
N TRP A 335 -53.17 -6.66 20.92
CA TRP A 335 -53.74 -5.78 19.90
C TRP A 335 -55.14 -5.27 20.30
N LYS A 336 -55.98 -6.16 20.85
CA LYS A 336 -57.29 -5.74 21.38
C LYS A 336 -57.17 -4.75 22.54
N PHE A 337 -56.15 -4.88 23.38
CA PHE A 337 -55.88 -3.94 24.46
C PHE A 337 -55.41 -2.58 23.92
N ASP A 338 -54.49 -2.58 22.96
CA ASP A 338 -53.96 -1.39 22.31
C ASP A 338 -55.08 -0.54 21.68
N VAL A 339 -55.92 -1.17 20.85
CA VAL A 339 -57.07 -0.51 20.20
C VAL A 339 -58.09 0.03 21.22
N LYS A 340 -58.35 -0.72 22.30
CA LYS A 340 -59.39 -0.33 23.28
C LYS A 340 -58.91 0.65 24.34
N ALA A 341 -57.64 0.63 24.72
CA ALA A 341 -57.11 1.45 25.79
C ALA A 341 -56.22 2.56 25.22
N ILE A 342 -55.15 2.22 24.52
CA ILE A 342 -54.14 3.18 24.09
C ILE A 342 -54.68 4.09 22.99
N ASP A 343 -55.34 3.54 21.98
CA ASP A 343 -55.95 4.33 20.90
C ASP A 343 -57.10 5.21 21.38
N SER A 344 -57.84 4.76 22.38
CA SER A 344 -58.97 5.49 22.96
C SER A 344 -58.53 6.63 23.89
N PHE A 345 -57.40 6.48 24.60
CA PHE A 345 -56.85 7.51 25.50
C PHE A 345 -55.76 8.39 24.86
N GLY A 346 -55.20 8.01 23.70
CA GLY A 346 -54.15 8.73 23.00
C GLY A 346 -54.63 9.42 21.70
N PRO A 347 -54.34 8.88 20.50
CA PRO A 347 -54.57 9.54 19.21
C PRO A 347 -56.01 10.00 18.95
N ASN A 348 -57.00 9.22 19.37
CA ASN A 348 -58.41 9.58 19.16
C ASN A 348 -58.93 10.60 20.19
N GLY A 349 -58.23 10.77 21.32
CA GLY A 349 -58.57 11.74 22.37
C GLY A 349 -57.87 13.10 22.24
N VAL A 350 -56.71 13.16 21.58
CA VAL A 350 -55.88 14.38 21.47
C VAL A 350 -55.57 14.70 20.00
N VAL A 351 -56.51 15.40 19.33
CA VAL A 351 -56.40 16.15 18.05
C VAL A 351 -55.58 15.47 16.92
N SER A 352 -56.28 14.94 15.91
CA SER A 352 -55.74 14.09 14.84
C SER A 352 -54.83 14.81 13.81
N ILE A 353 -53.51 14.80 14.04
CA ILE A 353 -52.46 15.14 13.05
C ILE A 353 -52.60 14.31 11.75
N GLN A 354 -53.14 13.09 11.84
CA GLN A 354 -53.44 12.24 10.68
C GLN A 354 -54.44 12.86 9.69
N LYS A 355 -55.42 13.67 10.16
CA LYS A 355 -56.35 14.39 9.26
C LYS A 355 -55.67 15.55 8.52
N LEU A 356 -54.69 16.20 9.15
CA LEU A 356 -53.89 17.24 8.48
C LEU A 356 -52.94 16.61 7.45
N ALA A 357 -52.33 15.48 7.77
CA ALA A 357 -51.44 14.76 6.85
C ALA A 357 -52.16 14.23 5.58
N THR A 358 -53.48 14.04 5.61
CA THR A 358 -54.28 13.66 4.42
C THR A 358 -54.82 14.85 3.63
N LEU A 359 -55.09 15.99 4.27
CA LEU A 359 -55.65 17.18 3.61
C LEU A 359 -54.58 18.11 3.01
N VAL A 360 -53.44 18.29 3.70
CA VAL A 360 -52.42 19.28 3.33
C VAL A 360 -51.72 18.95 2.00
N PRO A 361 -51.43 17.67 1.64
CA PRO A 361 -50.83 17.36 0.33
C PRO A 361 -51.71 17.72 -0.88
N SER A 362 -53.01 17.95 -0.68
CA SER A 362 -53.96 18.34 -1.74
C SER A 362 -54.07 19.86 -1.97
N LEU A 363 -53.34 20.67 -1.19
CA LEU A 363 -53.28 22.12 -1.36
C LEU A 363 -52.41 22.51 -2.56
N ASP A 364 -52.72 23.64 -3.20
CA ASP A 364 -51.92 24.18 -4.30
C ASP A 364 -50.48 24.50 -3.88
N LEU A 365 -49.55 24.43 -4.83
CA LEU A 365 -48.11 24.60 -4.61
C LEU A 365 -47.77 25.94 -3.93
N GLU A 366 -48.48 27.02 -4.25
CA GLU A 366 -48.26 28.34 -3.64
C GLU A 366 -48.55 28.33 -2.12
N VAL A 367 -49.66 27.72 -1.73
CA VAL A 367 -50.06 27.57 -0.32
C VAL A 367 -49.12 26.60 0.40
N GLN A 368 -48.77 25.48 -0.25
CA GLN A 368 -47.76 24.56 0.29
C GLN A 368 -46.41 25.25 0.49
N SER A 369 -45.99 26.11 -0.43
CA SER A 369 -44.71 26.83 -0.35
C SER A 369 -44.66 27.81 0.82
N LEU A 370 -45.73 28.56 1.06
CA LEU A 370 -45.82 29.49 2.21
C LEU A 370 -45.77 28.73 3.55
N LEU A 371 -46.57 27.65 3.67
CA LEU A 371 -46.55 26.81 4.86
C LEU A 371 -45.19 26.13 5.04
N TRP A 372 -44.58 25.67 3.95
CA TRP A 372 -43.29 25.02 3.97
C TRP A 372 -42.20 25.96 4.46
N ILE A 373 -42.18 27.22 4.00
CA ILE A 373 -41.21 28.23 4.47
C ILE A 373 -41.37 28.47 5.97
N ALA A 374 -42.60 28.55 6.49
CA ALA A 374 -42.85 28.74 7.92
C ALA A 374 -42.35 27.55 8.77
N PHE A 375 -42.65 26.32 8.35
CA PHE A 375 -42.11 25.12 9.00
C PHE A 375 -40.59 25.03 8.86
N PHE A 376 -40.06 25.35 7.69
CA PHE A 376 -38.65 25.32 7.38
C PHE A 376 -37.86 26.26 8.30
N ILE A 377 -38.27 27.51 8.46
CA ILE A 377 -37.59 28.47 9.36
C ILE A 377 -37.57 27.93 10.80
N SER A 378 -38.71 27.44 11.28
CA SER A 378 -38.84 26.89 12.65
C SER A 378 -37.88 25.72 12.90
N PHE A 379 -37.82 24.77 11.96
CA PHE A 379 -36.93 23.62 12.08
C PHE A 379 -35.48 23.97 11.77
N ALA A 380 -35.20 24.86 10.82
CA ALA A 380 -33.85 25.30 10.47
C ALA A 380 -33.16 26.01 11.64
N ILE A 381 -33.89 26.80 12.42
CA ILE A 381 -33.39 27.39 13.68
C ILE A 381 -33.04 26.29 14.69
N LYS A 382 -33.87 25.25 14.80
CA LYS A 382 -33.66 24.13 15.73
C LYS A 382 -32.55 23.17 15.30
N VAL A 383 -32.30 22.97 14.00
CA VAL A 383 -31.21 22.12 13.42
C VAL A 383 -29.90 22.91 13.21
N PRO A 384 -29.76 24.04 13.92
CA PRO A 384 -28.90 25.19 13.55
C PRO A 384 -28.35 25.14 12.12
N MET A 385 -29.22 25.24 11.12
CA MET A 385 -28.82 25.33 9.73
C MET A 385 -28.24 26.71 9.40
N PHE A 386 -27.38 26.81 8.39
CA PHE A 386 -27.00 28.11 7.84
C PHE A 386 -28.21 28.80 7.18
N PRO A 387 -28.47 30.11 7.42
CA PRO A 387 -27.72 31.07 8.25
C PRO A 387 -28.17 31.17 9.73
N PHE A 388 -29.15 30.37 10.17
CA PHE A 388 -29.77 30.40 11.51
C PHE A 388 -28.95 29.72 12.63
N HIS A 389 -27.68 29.39 12.40
CA HIS A 389 -26.86 28.56 13.28
C HIS A 389 -26.17 29.33 14.42
N THR A 390 -26.14 30.66 14.34
CA THR A 390 -25.27 31.54 15.15
C THR A 390 -25.52 31.44 16.66
N TRP A 391 -26.74 31.12 17.08
CA TRP A 391 -27.08 30.99 18.49
C TRP A 391 -26.45 29.76 19.17
N LEU A 392 -26.13 28.72 18.40
CA LEU A 392 -25.77 27.41 18.95
C LEU A 392 -24.41 27.43 19.69
N PRO A 393 -23.31 27.96 19.12
CA PRO A 393 -22.02 27.99 19.80
C PRO A 393 -22.06 28.77 21.11
N ASP A 394 -22.71 29.92 21.11
CA ASP A 394 -22.83 30.77 22.31
C ASP A 394 -23.69 30.09 23.39
N ALA A 395 -24.78 29.42 23.00
CA ALA A 395 -25.60 28.66 23.94
C ALA A 395 -24.83 27.51 24.62
N HIS A 396 -23.94 26.82 23.89
CA HIS A 396 -23.10 25.78 24.48
C HIS A 396 -22.07 26.35 25.46
N VAL A 397 -21.44 27.46 25.12
CA VAL A 397 -20.45 28.11 26.01
C VAL A 397 -21.10 28.55 27.32
N GLN A 398 -22.24 29.24 27.24
CA GLN A 398 -22.93 29.81 28.40
C GLN A 398 -23.67 28.77 29.25
N SER A 399 -24.07 27.64 28.66
CA SER A 399 -24.81 26.62 29.41
C SER A 399 -23.92 25.79 30.33
N PRO A 400 -24.44 25.36 31.50
CA PRO A 400 -23.79 24.33 32.29
C PRO A 400 -23.67 23.04 31.45
N THR A 401 -22.72 22.17 31.80
CA THR A 401 -22.45 20.94 31.02
C THR A 401 -23.70 20.10 30.79
N SER A 402 -24.55 19.92 31.81
CA SER A 402 -25.82 19.21 31.68
C SER A 402 -26.76 19.85 30.64
N GLY A 403 -26.79 21.17 30.57
CA GLY A 403 -27.53 21.92 29.54
C GLY A 403 -26.98 21.68 28.14
N SER A 404 -25.66 21.75 27.97
CA SER A 404 -24.99 21.42 26.69
C SER A 404 -25.25 19.98 26.25
N VAL A 405 -25.29 19.03 27.18
CA VAL A 405 -25.59 17.62 26.89
C VAL A 405 -27.01 17.44 26.37
N ILE A 406 -28.01 18.07 26.98
CA ILE A 406 -29.40 18.00 26.52
C ILE A 406 -29.56 18.70 25.16
N LEU A 407 -28.90 19.85 25.00
CA LEU A 407 -28.98 20.66 23.81
C LEU A 407 -28.38 19.92 22.60
N ALA A 408 -27.19 19.35 22.77
CA ALA A 408 -26.52 18.56 21.74
C ALA A 408 -27.15 17.18 21.52
N GLY A 409 -27.55 16.50 22.60
CA GLY A 409 -28.04 15.13 22.57
C GLY A 409 -29.46 14.98 22.04
N LEU A 410 -30.34 15.97 22.29
CA LEU A 410 -31.78 15.84 22.03
C LEU A 410 -32.37 17.03 21.29
N LEU A 411 -32.14 18.26 21.76
CA LEU A 411 -32.87 19.44 21.27
C LEU A 411 -32.64 19.69 19.78
N ILE A 412 -31.39 19.61 19.33
CA ILE A 412 -31.02 19.83 17.93
C ILE A 412 -31.64 18.77 16.99
N LYS A 413 -31.89 17.56 17.51
CA LYS A 413 -32.40 16.42 16.72
C LYS A 413 -33.90 16.55 16.48
N MET A 414 -34.60 17.25 17.37
CA MET A 414 -36.04 17.54 17.21
C MET A 414 -36.34 18.34 15.95
N GLY A 415 -35.41 19.16 15.46
CA GLY A 415 -35.59 19.87 14.20
C GLY A 415 -35.48 18.94 12.99
N GLY A 416 -34.52 18.00 12.97
CA GLY A 416 -34.39 17.00 11.91
C GLY A 416 -35.56 16.03 11.88
N TYR A 417 -36.03 15.63 13.06
CA TYR A 417 -37.29 14.91 13.23
C TYR A 417 -38.50 15.72 12.73
N GLY A 418 -38.50 17.03 12.97
CA GLY A 418 -39.51 17.96 12.47
C GLY A 418 -39.62 17.96 10.95
N PHE A 419 -38.48 18.01 10.25
CA PHE A 419 -38.44 17.88 8.79
C PHE A 419 -39.02 16.54 8.31
N LEU A 420 -38.64 15.44 8.96
CA LEU A 420 -39.14 14.08 8.64
C LEU A 420 -40.63 13.89 8.88
N ARG A 421 -41.18 14.52 9.91
CA ARG A 421 -42.58 14.32 10.32
C ARG A 421 -43.56 15.32 9.74
N PHE A 422 -43.13 16.55 9.50
CA PHE A 422 -44.02 17.64 9.09
C PHE A 422 -43.69 18.09 7.68
N SER A 423 -42.49 18.61 7.42
CA SER A 423 -42.17 19.21 6.12
C SER A 423 -42.29 18.21 4.96
N ILE A 424 -41.57 17.09 5.03
CA ILE A 424 -41.48 16.11 3.94
C ILE A 424 -42.84 15.43 3.65
N PRO A 425 -43.54 14.83 4.64
CA PRO A 425 -44.77 14.09 4.36
C PRO A 425 -46.01 14.99 4.23
N MET A 426 -46.10 16.13 4.92
CA MET A 426 -47.29 16.99 4.83
C MET A 426 -47.23 17.95 3.63
N LEU A 427 -46.04 18.38 3.21
CA LEU A 427 -45.83 19.36 2.14
C LEU A 427 -44.87 18.80 1.07
N PRO A 428 -45.24 17.69 0.38
CA PRO A 428 -44.33 16.95 -0.47
C PRO A 428 -43.90 17.73 -1.73
N GLN A 429 -44.82 18.46 -2.36
CA GLN A 429 -44.52 19.20 -3.59
C GLN A 429 -43.58 20.38 -3.31
N ALA A 430 -43.85 21.15 -2.25
CA ALA A 430 -42.96 22.23 -1.83
C ALA A 430 -41.60 21.71 -1.33
N SER A 431 -41.56 20.56 -0.64
CA SER A 431 -40.31 19.95 -0.19
C SER A 431 -39.40 19.52 -1.35
N LEU A 432 -39.97 19.01 -2.44
CA LEU A 432 -39.23 18.70 -3.67
C LEU A 432 -38.74 19.98 -4.35
N TYR A 433 -39.58 21.01 -4.43
CA TYR A 433 -39.23 22.31 -5.05
C TYR A 433 -38.05 22.99 -4.34
N PHE A 434 -38.06 23.03 -3.00
CA PHE A 434 -36.99 23.67 -2.21
C PHE A 434 -35.81 22.76 -1.87
N SER A 435 -35.81 21.51 -2.34
CA SER A 435 -34.77 20.51 -2.01
C SER A 435 -33.35 21.01 -2.28
N ASN A 436 -33.09 21.49 -3.50
CA ASN A 436 -31.80 22.03 -3.92
C ASN A 436 -31.37 23.22 -3.05
N PHE A 437 -32.31 24.09 -2.68
CA PHE A 437 -32.05 25.21 -1.78
C PHE A 437 -31.56 24.72 -0.41
N VAL A 438 -32.22 23.73 0.18
CA VAL A 438 -31.81 23.14 1.47
C VAL A 438 -30.45 22.47 1.38
N VAL A 439 -30.15 21.75 0.29
CA VAL A 439 -28.87 21.09 0.06
C VAL A 439 -27.74 22.12 -0.06
N VAL A 440 -27.94 23.23 -0.79
CA VAL A 440 -26.94 24.31 -0.89
C VAL A 440 -26.64 24.91 0.48
N LEU A 441 -27.67 25.23 1.28
CA LEU A 441 -27.48 25.74 2.65
C LEU A 441 -26.76 24.72 3.55
N SER A 442 -27.04 23.44 3.35
CA SER A 442 -26.39 22.35 4.08
C SER A 442 -24.91 22.24 3.75
N ILE A 443 -24.53 22.33 2.48
CA ILE A 443 -23.13 22.34 2.03
C ILE A 443 -22.39 23.55 2.59
N ILE A 444 -23.02 24.74 2.52
CA ILE A 444 -22.45 25.96 3.12
C ILE A 444 -22.23 25.74 4.62
N ALA A 445 -23.21 25.20 5.34
CA ALA A 445 -23.10 24.92 6.76
C ALA A 445 -21.92 23.98 7.09
N VAL A 446 -21.72 22.92 6.30
CA VAL A 446 -20.60 21.98 6.47
C VAL A 446 -19.26 22.68 6.28
N ILE A 447 -19.08 23.38 5.17
CA ILE A 447 -17.81 24.05 4.83
C ILE A 447 -17.52 25.16 5.84
N TYR A 448 -18.48 26.06 6.03
CA TYR A 448 -18.34 27.22 6.92
C TYR A 448 -18.07 26.79 8.37
N ALA A 449 -18.89 25.89 8.92
CA ALA A 449 -18.73 25.51 10.32
C ALA A 449 -17.42 24.74 10.56
N SER A 450 -16.96 23.95 9.59
CA SER A 450 -15.66 23.26 9.69
C SER A 450 -14.49 24.24 9.68
N LEU A 451 -14.51 25.26 8.82
CA LEU A 451 -13.48 26.30 8.79
C LEU A 451 -13.48 27.14 10.07
N VAL A 452 -14.65 27.51 10.57
CA VAL A 452 -14.77 28.29 11.80
C VAL A 452 -14.37 27.46 13.02
N ALA A 453 -14.68 26.15 13.06
CA ALA A 453 -14.25 25.24 14.12
C ALA A 453 -12.72 25.20 14.26
N PHE A 454 -11.99 25.25 13.14
CA PHE A 454 -10.52 25.25 13.13
C PHE A 454 -9.92 26.50 13.77
N ALA A 455 -10.64 27.63 13.72
CA ALA A 455 -10.22 28.90 14.30
C ALA A 455 -10.67 29.08 15.77
N GLN A 456 -11.29 28.07 16.40
CA GLN A 456 -11.76 28.20 17.79
C GLN A 456 -10.68 27.83 18.79
N ASP A 457 -10.46 28.71 19.77
CA ASP A 457 -9.61 28.44 20.93
C ASP A 457 -10.38 27.79 22.10
N ASP A 458 -11.72 27.86 22.08
CA ASP A 458 -12.62 27.29 23.08
C ASP A 458 -13.14 25.91 22.66
N ILE A 459 -12.96 24.91 23.53
CA ILE A 459 -13.31 23.52 23.23
C ILE A 459 -14.82 23.29 23.08
N LYS A 460 -15.68 24.01 23.82
CA LYS A 460 -17.13 23.90 23.69
C LYS A 460 -17.60 24.53 22.37
N LYS A 461 -16.99 25.65 21.97
CA LYS A 461 -17.27 26.26 20.65
C LYS A 461 -16.86 25.33 19.52
N LEU A 462 -15.70 24.70 19.61
CA LEU A 462 -15.23 23.72 18.62
C LEU A 462 -16.25 22.59 18.43
N ILE A 463 -16.73 21.97 19.53
CA ILE A 463 -17.72 20.89 19.49
C ILE A 463 -19.09 21.39 18.98
N ALA A 464 -19.45 22.64 19.29
CA ALA A 464 -20.68 23.23 18.76
C ALA A 464 -20.62 23.46 17.25
N TYR A 465 -19.50 23.96 16.72
CA TYR A 465 -19.33 24.12 15.27
C TYR A 465 -19.23 22.78 14.54
N SER A 466 -18.61 21.75 15.14
CA SER A 466 -18.71 20.40 14.57
C SER A 466 -20.16 19.91 14.54
N SER A 467 -20.97 20.23 15.56
CA SER A 467 -22.40 19.89 15.56
C SER A 467 -23.17 20.58 14.42
N ILE A 468 -22.85 21.83 14.10
CA ILE A 468 -23.45 22.54 12.96
C ILE A 468 -23.09 21.83 11.64
N ALA A 469 -21.83 21.44 11.46
CA ALA A 469 -21.40 20.71 10.27
C ALA A 469 -22.13 19.35 10.15
N HIS A 470 -22.20 18.59 11.23
CA HIS A 470 -22.89 17.29 11.24
C HIS A 470 -24.40 17.42 11.00
N MET A 471 -25.03 18.49 11.48
CA MET A 471 -26.44 18.74 11.21
C MET A 471 -26.68 19.22 9.77
N GLY A 472 -25.74 19.95 9.17
CA GLY A 472 -25.74 20.23 7.74
C GLY A 472 -25.71 18.93 6.91
N ILE A 473 -24.88 17.97 7.31
CA ILE A 473 -24.87 16.64 6.68
C ILE A 473 -26.24 15.94 6.79
N VAL A 474 -26.84 15.96 7.99
CA VAL A 474 -28.17 15.38 8.24
C VAL A 474 -29.22 16.05 7.35
N THR A 475 -29.24 17.38 7.23
CA THR A 475 -30.25 18.07 6.42
C THR A 475 -30.05 17.83 4.93
N ALA A 476 -28.82 17.73 4.45
CA ALA A 476 -28.53 17.31 3.08
C ALA A 476 -29.04 15.89 2.80
N GLY A 477 -28.81 14.96 3.72
CA GLY A 477 -29.30 13.58 3.59
C GLY A 477 -30.82 13.47 3.64
N LEU A 478 -31.50 14.25 4.49
CA LEU A 478 -32.96 14.29 4.58
C LEU A 478 -33.62 14.79 3.28
N PHE A 479 -33.10 15.88 2.72
CA PHE A 479 -33.65 16.50 1.50
C PHE A 479 -33.08 15.91 0.20
N SER A 480 -32.29 14.83 0.30
CA SER A 480 -31.90 14.01 -0.86
C SER A 480 -33.02 13.10 -1.37
N PHE A 481 -34.05 12.85 -0.53
CA PHE A 481 -35.16 11.93 -0.77
C PHE A 481 -34.76 10.49 -1.17
N CYS A 482 -33.52 10.09 -0.94
CA CYS A 482 -33.09 8.71 -1.02
C CYS A 482 -33.37 8.00 0.30
N GLU A 483 -33.86 6.76 0.26
CA GLU A 483 -34.15 5.96 1.46
C GLU A 483 -32.90 5.82 2.35
N GLU A 484 -31.75 5.62 1.73
CA GLU A 484 -30.44 5.53 2.39
C GLU A 484 -29.97 6.89 2.93
N GLY A 485 -30.26 7.99 2.25
CA GLY A 485 -29.96 9.34 2.73
C GLY A 485 -30.78 9.69 3.97
N VAL A 486 -32.06 9.30 3.99
CA VAL A 486 -32.96 9.43 5.15
C VAL A 486 -32.51 8.51 6.30
N LEU A 487 -32.23 7.24 6.02
CA LEU A 487 -31.73 6.29 7.03
C LEU A 487 -30.39 6.71 7.61
N GLY A 488 -29.46 7.16 6.76
CA GLY A 488 -28.16 7.70 7.15
C GLY A 488 -28.30 8.96 7.99
N SER A 489 -29.23 9.84 7.65
CA SER A 489 -29.54 11.05 8.45
C SER A 489 -30.13 10.70 9.82
N ILE A 490 -31.05 9.74 9.89
CA ILE A 490 -31.62 9.24 11.15
C ILE A 490 -30.51 8.63 12.01
N PHE A 491 -29.68 7.78 11.42
CA PHE A 491 -28.59 7.12 12.12
C PHE A 491 -27.53 8.13 12.60
N GLN A 492 -27.20 9.12 11.76
CA GLN A 492 -26.27 10.19 12.11
C GLN A 492 -26.83 11.10 13.21
N MET A 493 -28.13 11.41 13.21
CA MET A 493 -28.76 12.15 14.31
C MET A 493 -28.64 11.42 15.65
N ILE A 494 -28.87 10.11 15.67
CA ILE A 494 -28.77 9.27 16.87
C ILE A 494 -27.31 9.15 17.32
N SER A 495 -26.42 8.80 16.39
CA SER A 495 -24.98 8.62 16.64
C SER A 495 -24.35 9.91 17.15
N HIS A 496 -24.54 11.02 16.43
CA HIS A 496 -24.10 12.33 16.89
C HIS A 496 -24.71 12.70 18.23
N GLY A 497 -26.00 12.43 18.46
CA GLY A 497 -26.67 12.72 19.74
C GLY A 497 -25.93 12.09 20.93
N LEU A 498 -25.55 10.82 20.82
CA LEU A 498 -24.79 10.10 21.85
C LEU A 498 -23.34 10.59 21.96
N ILE A 499 -22.65 10.77 20.83
CA ILE A 499 -21.24 11.16 20.80
C ILE A 499 -21.05 12.58 21.33
N SER A 500 -21.83 13.54 20.84
CA SER A 500 -21.74 14.95 21.27
C SER A 500 -22.08 15.12 22.75
N ALA A 501 -23.09 14.38 23.25
CA ALA A 501 -23.38 14.33 24.68
C ALA A 501 -22.18 13.82 25.49
N ALA A 502 -21.53 12.74 25.05
CA ALA A 502 -20.33 12.21 25.70
C ALA A 502 -19.15 13.20 25.65
N LEU A 503 -18.92 13.86 24.51
CA LEU A 503 -17.88 14.89 24.37
C LEU A 503 -18.12 16.08 25.30
N PHE A 504 -19.36 16.58 25.40
CA PHE A 504 -19.69 17.66 26.32
C PHE A 504 -19.54 17.23 27.79
N LEU A 505 -19.87 15.99 28.15
CA LEU A 505 -19.59 15.44 29.48
C LEU A 505 -18.09 15.41 29.77
N CYS A 506 -17.28 14.95 28.82
CA CYS A 506 -15.83 14.95 28.95
C CYS A 506 -15.27 16.36 29.15
N VAL A 507 -15.69 17.32 28.32
CA VAL A 507 -15.31 18.73 28.46
C VAL A 507 -15.75 19.32 29.80
N GLY A 508 -16.94 18.97 30.29
CA GLY A 508 -17.39 19.40 31.61
C GLY A 508 -16.51 18.90 32.74
N MET A 509 -16.04 17.65 32.66
CA MET A 509 -15.08 17.12 33.63
C MET A 509 -13.72 17.82 33.53
N LEU A 510 -13.23 18.11 32.33
CA LEU A 510 -12.00 18.91 32.14
C LEU A 510 -12.14 20.29 32.74
N TYR A 511 -13.23 20.99 32.47
CA TYR A 511 -13.49 22.31 33.01
C TYR A 511 -13.54 22.29 34.55
N THR A 512 -14.21 21.30 35.13
CA THR A 512 -14.30 21.15 36.60
C THR A 512 -12.92 20.93 37.25
N ARG A 513 -11.97 20.34 36.52
CA ARG A 513 -10.62 20.03 37.02
C ARG A 513 -9.58 21.11 36.73
N THR A 514 -9.72 21.81 35.61
CA THR A 514 -8.72 22.76 35.09
C THR A 514 -9.16 24.22 35.22
N GLY A 515 -10.45 24.49 35.39
CA GLY A 515 -11.02 25.83 35.48
C GLY A 515 -11.04 26.62 34.16
N THR A 516 -10.64 26.02 33.05
CA THR A 516 -10.51 26.68 31.74
C THR A 516 -11.15 25.85 30.62
N LEU A 517 -11.58 26.52 29.55
CA LEU A 517 -12.08 25.91 28.30
C LEU A 517 -11.11 26.09 27.11
N GLU A 518 -9.98 26.77 27.33
CA GLU A 518 -8.97 27.03 26.30
C GLU A 518 -8.19 25.76 25.94
N ILE A 519 -8.19 25.42 24.65
CA ILE A 519 -7.56 24.21 24.10
C ILE A 519 -6.04 24.20 24.37
N ALA A 520 -5.38 25.37 24.25
CA ALA A 520 -3.93 25.49 24.46
C ALA A 520 -3.48 25.04 25.86
N LYS A 521 -4.36 25.16 26.87
CA LYS A 521 -4.06 24.78 28.26
C LYS A 521 -4.27 23.28 28.53
N TYR A 522 -4.77 22.52 27.56
CA TYR A 522 -4.98 21.08 27.70
C TYR A 522 -3.80 20.22 27.24
N PHE A 523 -2.70 20.84 26.80
CA PHE A 523 -1.51 20.13 26.37
C PHE A 523 -0.92 19.27 27.50
N GLY A 524 -0.67 17.99 27.24
CA GLY A 524 -0.11 17.06 28.22
C GLY A 524 -1.10 16.41 29.20
N ILE A 525 -2.41 16.69 29.11
CA ILE A 525 -3.44 16.09 29.99
C ILE A 525 -3.51 14.56 29.90
N VAL A 526 -3.14 13.97 28.76
CA VAL A 526 -3.10 12.50 28.60
C VAL A 526 -2.09 11.86 29.56
N ASN A 527 -1.02 12.57 29.93
CA ASN A 527 -0.01 12.06 30.87
C ASN A 527 -0.52 12.08 32.32
N THR A 528 -1.40 13.02 32.67
CA THR A 528 -1.93 13.18 34.03
C THR A 528 -3.26 12.45 34.23
N MET A 529 -4.07 12.30 33.18
CA MET A 529 -5.39 11.66 33.20
C MET A 529 -5.56 10.65 32.04
N PRO A 530 -4.77 9.56 31.97
CA PRO A 530 -4.70 8.69 30.79
C PRO A 530 -6.02 7.97 30.45
N LYS A 531 -6.76 7.48 31.46
CA LYS A 531 -8.08 6.86 31.24
C LYS A 531 -9.09 7.83 30.66
N PHE A 532 -9.03 9.09 31.09
CA PHE A 532 -9.89 10.15 30.58
C PHE A 532 -9.46 10.58 29.18
N GLY A 533 -8.15 10.75 28.94
CA GLY A 533 -7.58 11.04 27.63
C GLY A 533 -7.98 10.00 26.59
N PHE A 534 -7.94 8.71 26.96
CA PHE A 534 -8.44 7.62 26.12
C PHE A 534 -9.93 7.77 25.80
N MET A 535 -10.80 8.02 26.78
CA MET A 535 -12.24 8.22 26.54
C MET A 535 -12.52 9.45 25.67
N PHE A 536 -11.79 10.54 25.89
CA PHE A 536 -11.91 11.76 25.08
C PHE A 536 -11.47 11.52 23.63
N ILE A 537 -10.37 10.79 23.43
CA ILE A 537 -9.90 10.37 22.10
C ILE A 537 -10.93 9.44 21.45
N LEU A 538 -11.46 8.45 22.16
CA LEU A 538 -12.47 7.51 21.66
C LEU A 538 -13.71 8.25 21.12
N PHE A 539 -14.27 9.19 21.90
CA PHE A 539 -15.44 9.94 21.45
C PHE A 539 -15.11 10.97 20.35
N SER A 540 -13.90 11.50 20.34
CA SER A 540 -13.42 12.37 19.24
C SER A 540 -13.27 11.57 17.95
N MET A 541 -12.69 10.36 18.01
CA MET A 541 -12.61 9.41 16.89
C MET A 541 -14.00 8.97 16.42
N ALA A 542 -14.93 8.75 17.36
CA ALA A 542 -16.32 8.44 17.02
C ALA A 542 -17.01 9.60 16.32
N SER A 543 -16.71 10.84 16.71
CA SER A 543 -17.22 12.05 16.03
C SER A 543 -16.62 12.21 14.64
N ILE A 544 -15.35 11.86 14.44
CA ILE A 544 -14.69 11.85 13.12
C ILE A 544 -15.19 10.66 12.26
N GLY A 545 -15.87 9.69 12.89
CA GLY A 545 -16.42 8.48 12.28
C GLY A 545 -15.36 7.52 11.76
N LEU A 546 -14.39 7.23 12.63
CA LEU A 546 -13.29 6.30 12.39
C LEU A 546 -13.76 4.83 12.43
N PRO A 547 -13.24 3.93 11.55
CA PRO A 547 -13.59 2.50 11.53
C PRO A 547 -13.74 1.85 12.92
N GLY A 548 -14.87 1.17 13.14
CA GLY A 548 -15.21 0.54 14.42
C GLY A 548 -16.02 1.42 15.40
N THR A 549 -16.32 2.67 15.04
CA THR A 549 -17.18 3.58 15.83
C THR A 549 -18.55 3.78 15.18
N SER A 550 -19.55 4.24 15.95
CA SER A 550 -20.90 4.49 15.41
C SER A 550 -20.91 5.59 14.34
N GLY A 551 -20.01 6.56 14.40
CA GLY A 551 -19.85 7.56 13.33
C GLY A 551 -19.37 6.95 12.01
N PHE A 552 -18.60 5.86 12.04
CA PHE A 552 -18.15 5.17 10.84
C PHE A 552 -19.26 4.43 10.13
N ILE A 553 -20.17 3.76 10.85
CA ILE A 553 -21.33 3.10 10.21
C ILE A 553 -22.23 4.18 9.57
N ALA A 554 -22.35 5.35 10.18
CA ALA A 554 -23.06 6.49 9.59
C ALA A 554 -22.34 7.01 8.33
N PHE A 555 -21.02 7.17 8.39
CA PHE A 555 -20.22 7.65 7.27
C PHE A 555 -19.97 6.61 6.17
N GLU A 556 -20.09 5.31 6.46
CA GLU A 556 -20.08 4.22 5.47
C GLU A 556 -21.49 4.01 4.87
N LEU A 557 -22.57 4.21 5.64
CA LEU A 557 -23.89 4.42 5.04
C LEU A 557 -23.91 5.71 4.20
N MET A 558 -23.02 6.69 4.49
CA MET A 558 -22.74 7.80 3.58
C MET A 558 -21.63 7.51 2.56
N SER A 559 -20.82 6.44 2.66
CA SER A 559 -19.95 6.02 1.56
C SER A 559 -20.78 5.30 0.50
N ILE A 560 -21.94 4.74 0.89
CA ILE A 560 -23.04 4.46 -0.04
C ILE A 560 -23.48 5.72 -0.77
N SER A 561 -23.41 6.90 -0.14
CA SER A 561 -23.63 8.15 -0.88
C SER A 561 -22.58 8.38 -1.98
N LEU A 562 -21.35 7.85 -1.92
CA LEU A 562 -20.43 7.87 -3.07
C LEU A 562 -20.88 6.90 -4.19
N TYR A 563 -21.43 5.73 -3.86
CA TYR A 563 -22.03 4.82 -4.85
C TYR A 563 -23.29 5.43 -5.49
N VAL A 564 -24.10 6.13 -4.69
CA VAL A 564 -25.31 6.84 -5.12
C VAL A 564 -24.98 8.14 -5.87
N LEU A 565 -23.92 8.84 -5.48
CA LEU A 565 -23.38 10.01 -6.19
C LEU A 565 -22.79 9.60 -7.54
N ALA A 566 -22.17 8.41 -7.64
CA ALA A 566 -21.77 7.85 -8.93
C ALA A 566 -22.98 7.54 -9.83
N SER A 567 -24.15 7.26 -9.23
CA SER A 567 -25.45 7.07 -9.88
C SER A 567 -26.41 8.27 -9.73
N PHE A 568 -25.88 9.49 -9.55
CA PHE A 568 -26.71 10.66 -9.19
C PHE A 568 -27.75 10.96 -10.28
N ASN A 569 -27.36 10.79 -11.55
CA ASN A 569 -28.25 10.93 -12.70
C ASN A 569 -29.03 9.64 -12.92
N LYS A 570 -30.09 9.44 -12.15
CA LYS A 570 -30.94 8.22 -12.20
C LYS A 570 -31.57 7.97 -13.58
N ASP A 571 -31.77 9.02 -14.37
CA ASP A 571 -32.29 8.93 -15.74
C ASP A 571 -31.25 8.40 -16.74
N SER A 572 -29.97 8.38 -16.37
CA SER A 572 -28.89 7.84 -17.18
C SER A 572 -28.57 6.40 -16.77
N ALA A 573 -28.80 5.47 -17.70
CA ALA A 573 -28.41 4.07 -17.53
C ALA A 573 -26.90 3.91 -17.24
N TYR A 574 -26.06 4.78 -17.82
CA TYR A 574 -24.61 4.78 -17.60
C TYR A 574 -24.23 5.16 -16.17
N SER A 575 -24.94 6.12 -15.57
CA SER A 575 -24.73 6.54 -14.18
C SER A 575 -25.14 5.44 -13.19
N CYS A 576 -26.29 4.81 -13.44
CA CYS A 576 -26.73 3.66 -12.64
C CYS A 576 -25.77 2.46 -12.74
N GLU A 577 -25.31 2.14 -13.96
CA GLU A 577 -24.33 1.09 -14.20
C GLU A 577 -23.00 1.38 -13.47
N ALA A 578 -22.53 2.62 -13.50
CA ALA A 578 -21.32 3.06 -12.78
C ALA A 578 -21.45 2.85 -11.26
N GLY A 579 -22.56 3.25 -10.64
CA GLY A 579 -22.80 3.06 -9.21
C GLY A 579 -22.79 1.58 -8.79
N VAL A 580 -23.47 0.71 -9.55
CA VAL A 580 -23.53 -0.74 -9.27
C VAL A 580 -22.17 -1.40 -9.48
N LYS A 581 -21.47 -1.06 -10.58
CA LYS A 581 -20.11 -1.54 -10.83
C LYS A 581 -19.22 -1.14 -9.66
N TYR A 582 -19.17 0.14 -9.29
CA TYR A 582 -18.29 0.61 -8.21
C TYR A 582 -18.60 -0.08 -6.86
N PHE A 583 -19.87 -0.21 -6.49
CA PHE A 583 -20.29 -0.88 -5.26
C PHE A 583 -19.82 -2.34 -5.20
N THR A 584 -20.19 -3.14 -6.21
CA THR A 584 -19.89 -4.59 -6.23
C THR A 584 -18.39 -4.87 -6.20
N LEU A 585 -17.65 -4.08 -6.98
CA LEU A 585 -16.21 -4.13 -7.15
C LEU A 585 -15.47 -3.68 -5.87
N SER A 586 -15.87 -2.56 -5.27
CA SER A 586 -15.30 -2.03 -4.03
C SER A 586 -15.56 -2.95 -2.83
N ALA A 587 -16.75 -3.54 -2.74
CA ALA A 587 -17.10 -4.51 -1.71
C ALA A 587 -16.23 -5.77 -1.80
N LEU A 588 -16.06 -6.32 -3.01
CA LEU A 588 -15.19 -7.46 -3.25
C LEU A 588 -13.74 -7.19 -2.85
N SER A 589 -13.19 -6.03 -3.27
CA SER A 589 -11.84 -5.60 -2.88
C SER A 589 -11.66 -5.52 -1.36
N SER A 590 -12.63 -4.92 -0.67
CA SER A 590 -12.58 -4.77 0.79
C SER A 590 -12.63 -6.13 1.49
N CYS A 591 -13.41 -7.09 0.99
CA CYS A 591 -13.43 -8.46 1.49
C CYS A 591 -12.07 -9.17 1.32
N ILE A 592 -11.43 -9.04 0.15
CA ILE A 592 -10.11 -9.63 -0.12
C ILE A 592 -9.07 -9.01 0.82
N MET A 593 -9.10 -7.69 0.99
CA MET A 593 -8.19 -6.97 1.89
C MET A 593 -8.36 -7.42 3.34
N LEU A 594 -9.60 -7.51 3.84
CA LEU A 594 -9.91 -7.98 5.19
C LEU A 594 -9.46 -9.43 5.40
N TYR A 595 -9.63 -10.28 4.38
CA TYR A 595 -9.13 -11.65 4.43
C TYR A 595 -7.60 -11.66 4.53
N GLY A 596 -6.89 -10.85 3.75
CA GLY A 596 -5.45 -10.68 3.86
C GLY A 596 -4.98 -10.22 5.24
N MET A 597 -5.64 -9.21 5.81
CA MET A 597 -5.39 -8.73 7.17
C MET A 597 -5.61 -9.84 8.22
N SER A 598 -6.67 -10.63 8.05
CA SER A 598 -6.97 -11.75 8.97
C SER A 598 -5.93 -12.86 8.91
N LEU A 599 -5.41 -13.17 7.71
CA LEU A 599 -4.32 -14.15 7.53
C LEU A 599 -3.03 -13.65 8.18
N LEU A 600 -2.67 -12.39 7.93
CA LEU A 600 -1.52 -11.75 8.58
C LEU A 600 -1.63 -11.84 10.10
N TYR A 601 -2.78 -11.44 10.66
CA TYR A 601 -3.02 -11.56 12.09
C TYR A 601 -2.94 -13.01 12.59
N GLY A 602 -3.45 -13.99 11.83
CA GLY A 602 -3.33 -15.41 12.19
C GLY A 602 -1.87 -15.85 12.38
N TYR A 603 -1.00 -15.54 11.43
CA TYR A 603 0.42 -15.93 11.52
C TYR A 603 1.23 -15.07 12.50
N THR A 604 0.99 -13.76 12.55
CA THR A 604 1.85 -12.84 13.31
C THR A 604 1.30 -12.57 14.71
N GLY A 605 -0.02 -12.61 14.89
CA GLY A 605 -0.70 -12.19 16.13
C GLY A 605 -0.65 -10.68 16.36
N GLN A 606 -0.16 -9.91 15.38
CA GLN A 606 0.06 -8.48 15.51
C GLN A 606 -0.99 -7.71 14.71
N VAL A 607 -1.52 -6.65 15.31
CA VAL A 607 -2.42 -5.67 14.65
C VAL A 607 -1.73 -4.33 14.44
N ASN A 608 -0.64 -4.08 15.17
CA ASN A 608 0.15 -2.88 15.02
C ASN A 608 1.25 -3.09 13.99
N PHE A 609 1.33 -2.12 13.08
CA PHE A 609 2.31 -2.00 12.00
C PHE A 609 3.77 -2.09 12.52
N SER A 610 4.13 -1.37 13.57
CA SER A 610 5.49 -1.42 14.13
C SER A 610 5.85 -2.81 14.70
N GLU A 611 4.90 -3.46 15.37
CA GLU A 611 5.07 -4.80 15.94
C GLU A 611 5.15 -5.86 14.83
N LEU A 612 4.36 -5.69 13.77
CA LEU A 612 4.39 -6.54 12.58
C LEU A 612 5.77 -6.48 11.90
N GLY A 613 6.31 -5.27 11.70
CA GLY A 613 7.67 -5.08 11.17
C GLY A 613 8.74 -5.79 12.01
N SER A 614 8.67 -5.64 13.33
CA SER A 614 9.60 -6.33 14.26
C SER A 614 9.44 -7.86 14.23
N PHE A 615 8.22 -8.38 14.02
CA PHE A 615 7.96 -9.81 13.90
C PHE A 615 8.57 -10.37 12.62
N LEU A 616 8.39 -9.68 11.49
CA LEU A 616 8.95 -10.04 10.17
C LEU A 616 10.49 -9.92 10.12
N GLN A 617 11.08 -9.17 11.04
CA GLN A 617 12.54 -9.12 11.23
C GLN A 617 13.10 -10.35 11.93
N ASN A 618 12.34 -10.94 12.84
CA ASN A 618 12.85 -11.98 13.74
C ASN A 618 12.36 -13.39 13.40
N HIS A 619 11.42 -13.54 12.45
CA HIS A 619 10.80 -14.82 12.12
C HIS A 619 10.88 -15.14 10.63
N GLN A 620 10.94 -16.44 10.30
CA GLN A 620 10.88 -16.89 8.91
C GLN A 620 9.53 -16.54 8.28
N ILE A 621 9.58 -15.98 7.07
CA ILE A 621 8.41 -15.62 6.29
C ILE A 621 7.76 -16.91 5.76
N THR A 622 6.57 -17.23 6.26
CA THR A 622 5.76 -18.35 5.75
C THR A 622 4.94 -17.91 4.53
N TYR A 623 4.55 -18.87 3.68
CA TYR A 623 3.69 -18.57 2.52
C TYR A 623 2.38 -17.89 2.93
N GLY A 624 1.83 -18.20 4.09
CA GLY A 624 0.61 -17.57 4.58
C GLY A 624 0.75 -16.08 4.89
N ILE A 625 1.92 -15.63 5.37
CA ILE A 625 2.23 -14.20 5.54
C ILE A 625 2.31 -13.52 4.17
N VAL A 626 2.98 -14.16 3.19
CA VAL A 626 3.07 -13.63 1.82
C VAL A 626 1.69 -13.50 1.20
N PHE A 627 0.82 -14.51 1.30
CA PHE A 627 -0.55 -14.45 0.80
C PHE A 627 -1.37 -13.37 1.51
N GLY A 628 -1.22 -13.21 2.83
CA GLY A 628 -1.84 -12.13 3.58
C GLY A 628 -1.49 -10.76 3.03
N LEU A 629 -0.19 -10.49 2.81
CA LEU A 629 0.30 -9.24 2.24
C LEU A 629 -0.17 -9.03 0.79
N VAL A 630 -0.16 -10.08 -0.04
CA VAL A 630 -0.63 -10.02 -1.43
C VAL A 630 -2.14 -9.69 -1.49
N PHE A 631 -2.97 -10.28 -0.62
CA PHE A 631 -4.40 -9.97 -0.58
C PHE A 631 -4.69 -8.54 -0.11
N ILE A 632 -3.94 -8.03 0.87
CA ILE A 632 -4.01 -6.62 1.24
C ILE A 632 -3.66 -5.75 0.04
N LEU A 633 -2.57 -6.07 -0.65
CA LEU A 633 -2.11 -5.32 -1.82
C LEU A 633 -3.13 -5.34 -2.96
N ILE A 634 -3.75 -6.48 -3.25
CA ILE A 634 -4.83 -6.59 -4.25
C ILE A 634 -5.99 -5.66 -3.91
N GLY A 635 -6.41 -5.64 -2.64
CA GLY A 635 -7.44 -4.72 -2.17
C GLY A 635 -7.08 -3.25 -2.38
N LEU A 636 -5.85 -2.87 -2.07
CA LEU A 636 -5.33 -1.51 -2.26
C LEU A 636 -5.21 -1.13 -3.74
N CYS A 637 -4.62 -2.00 -4.57
CA CYS A 637 -4.49 -1.81 -6.01
C CYS A 637 -5.85 -1.59 -6.68
N PHE A 638 -6.86 -2.30 -6.22
CA PHE A 638 -8.23 -2.10 -6.67
C PHE A 638 -8.72 -0.68 -6.41
N LYS A 639 -8.63 -0.21 -5.16
CA LYS A 639 -9.11 1.13 -4.77
C LYS A 639 -8.31 2.25 -5.42
N LEU A 640 -7.05 1.99 -5.77
CA LEU A 640 -6.19 2.89 -6.53
C LEU A 640 -6.42 2.87 -8.04
N ALA A 641 -7.30 1.99 -8.54
CA ALA A 641 -7.54 1.75 -9.96
C ALA A 641 -6.28 1.34 -10.73
N ILE A 642 -5.47 0.49 -10.14
CA ILE A 642 -4.22 0.00 -10.71
C ILE A 642 -4.48 -1.25 -11.54
N ALA A 643 -3.77 -1.44 -12.66
CA ALA A 643 -3.92 -2.63 -13.49
C ALA A 643 -3.42 -3.90 -12.79
N PRO A 644 -4.14 -5.04 -12.91
CA PRO A 644 -5.31 -5.31 -13.76
C PRO A 644 -6.67 -4.90 -13.16
N PHE A 645 -6.71 -4.33 -11.96
CA PHE A 645 -7.92 -3.98 -11.21
C PHE A 645 -8.53 -2.60 -11.54
N HIS A 646 -8.06 -1.96 -12.61
CA HIS A 646 -8.42 -0.62 -13.04
C HIS A 646 -9.81 -0.50 -13.70
N MET A 647 -10.43 -1.62 -14.06
CA MET A 647 -11.60 -1.69 -14.95
C MET A 647 -12.80 -0.84 -14.49
N TRP A 648 -12.94 -0.59 -13.19
CA TRP A 648 -14.03 0.23 -12.66
C TRP A 648 -13.85 1.72 -12.96
N ALA A 649 -12.61 2.23 -13.00
CA ALA A 649 -12.37 3.68 -13.02
C ALA A 649 -12.87 4.37 -14.30
N PRO A 650 -12.64 3.86 -15.52
CA PRO A 650 -13.15 4.50 -16.74
C PRO A 650 -14.68 4.60 -16.79
N ASP A 651 -15.37 3.52 -16.38
CA ASP A 651 -16.83 3.47 -16.40
C ASP A 651 -17.43 4.36 -15.32
N VAL A 652 -16.83 4.38 -14.12
CA VAL A 652 -17.29 5.21 -13.00
C VAL A 652 -17.03 6.69 -13.25
N TYR A 653 -15.89 7.05 -13.85
CA TYR A 653 -15.57 8.45 -14.12
C TYR A 653 -16.49 9.04 -15.18
N GLN A 654 -16.87 8.24 -16.18
CA GLN A 654 -17.81 8.65 -17.21
C GLN A 654 -19.24 8.77 -16.68
N GLY A 655 -19.69 7.80 -15.87
CA GLY A 655 -21.08 7.76 -15.37
C GLY A 655 -21.36 8.68 -14.18
N ALA A 656 -20.33 9.09 -13.44
CA ALA A 656 -20.49 9.96 -12.28
C ALA A 656 -20.49 11.46 -12.67
N PRO A 657 -21.20 12.31 -11.89
CA PRO A 657 -21.12 13.76 -12.03
C PRO A 657 -19.69 14.26 -11.91
N THR A 658 -19.31 15.29 -12.67
CA THR A 658 -17.92 15.76 -12.74
C THR A 658 -17.30 16.05 -11.37
N ILE A 659 -18.06 16.66 -10.45
CA ILE A 659 -17.60 16.97 -9.08
C ILE A 659 -17.26 15.69 -8.29
N VAL A 660 -18.08 14.65 -8.47
CA VAL A 660 -17.88 13.34 -7.82
C VAL A 660 -16.68 12.64 -8.43
N THR A 661 -16.51 12.72 -9.75
CA THR A 661 -15.33 12.20 -10.46
C THR A 661 -14.04 12.90 -10.02
N ALA A 662 -14.08 14.22 -9.77
CA ALA A 662 -12.98 14.98 -9.21
C ALA A 662 -12.54 14.44 -7.84
N PHE A 663 -13.51 14.11 -6.99
CA PHE A 663 -13.25 13.50 -5.71
C PHE A 663 -12.65 12.09 -5.86
N PHE A 664 -13.22 11.23 -6.72
CA PHE A 664 -12.70 9.88 -6.99
C PHE A 664 -11.28 9.86 -7.56
N SER A 665 -10.87 10.90 -8.29
CA SER A 665 -9.53 11.01 -8.86
C SER A 665 -8.49 11.50 -7.88
N THR A 666 -8.86 12.10 -6.76
CA THR A 666 -7.91 12.80 -5.89
C THR A 666 -7.89 12.21 -4.48
N ALA A 667 -8.93 12.43 -3.68
CA ALA A 667 -8.92 12.18 -2.24
C ALA A 667 -8.66 10.70 -1.85
N PRO A 668 -9.34 9.69 -2.43
CA PRO A 668 -9.05 8.29 -2.12
C PRO A 668 -7.64 7.88 -2.53
N LYS A 669 -7.14 8.39 -3.66
CA LYS A 669 -5.81 8.08 -4.18
C LYS A 669 -4.71 8.65 -3.29
N ALA A 670 -4.87 9.90 -2.85
CA ALA A 670 -3.97 10.53 -1.90
C ALA A 670 -3.84 9.71 -0.61
N ALA A 671 -4.97 9.41 0.04
CA ALA A 671 -4.98 8.67 1.30
C ALA A 671 -4.34 7.29 1.17
N LEU A 672 -4.65 6.56 0.09
CA LEU A 672 -4.15 5.19 -0.12
C LEU A 672 -2.67 5.15 -0.52
N VAL A 673 -2.18 6.10 -1.32
CA VAL A 673 -0.75 6.20 -1.64
C VAL A 673 0.05 6.57 -0.38
N THR A 674 -0.42 7.51 0.43
CA THR A 674 0.21 7.84 1.72
C THR A 674 0.23 6.65 2.67
N PHE A 675 -0.87 5.89 2.74
CA PHE A 675 -0.93 4.64 3.50
C PHE A 675 0.10 3.61 3.01
N LEU A 676 0.23 3.43 1.68
CA LEU A 676 1.23 2.53 1.09
C LEU A 676 2.66 2.95 1.40
N ILE A 677 2.97 4.25 1.31
CA ILE A 677 4.30 4.77 1.68
C ILE A 677 4.64 4.41 3.13
N ARG A 678 3.68 4.56 4.04
CA ARG A 678 3.86 4.19 5.45
C ARG A 678 4.10 2.69 5.63
N LEU A 679 3.31 1.86 4.94
CA LEU A 679 3.47 0.40 4.97
C LEU A 679 4.84 -0.06 4.42
N MET A 680 5.38 0.66 3.43
CA MET A 680 6.63 0.29 2.76
C MET A 680 7.90 0.71 3.51
N ASN A 681 7.88 1.86 4.20
CA ASN A 681 9.07 2.42 4.84
C ASN A 681 9.46 1.71 6.15
N GLU A 682 8.51 1.13 6.90
CA GLU A 682 8.79 0.60 8.24
C GLU A 682 8.74 -0.95 8.33
N GLU A 683 8.02 -1.64 7.45
CA GLU A 683 7.60 -3.03 7.73
C GLU A 683 7.95 -4.06 6.65
N LEU A 684 8.03 -3.66 5.38
CA LEU A 684 8.13 -4.58 4.25
C LEU A 684 9.57 -4.83 3.77
N VAL A 685 10.58 -4.27 4.44
CA VAL A 685 11.99 -4.38 4.02
C VAL A 685 12.44 -5.84 3.82
N ASN A 686 12.00 -6.76 4.69
CA ASN A 686 12.36 -8.17 4.61
C ASN A 686 11.53 -8.98 3.60
N VAL A 687 10.40 -8.44 3.16
CA VAL A 687 9.52 -9.06 2.16
C VAL A 687 9.73 -8.42 0.78
N LYS A 688 10.70 -7.50 0.66
CA LYS A 688 11.03 -6.76 -0.57
C LYS A 688 11.20 -7.68 -1.77
N SER A 689 11.92 -8.79 -1.63
CA SER A 689 12.18 -9.74 -2.72
C SER A 689 10.90 -10.34 -3.31
N TYR A 690 9.84 -10.48 -2.52
CA TYR A 690 8.54 -11.00 -2.97
C TYR A 690 7.61 -9.91 -3.49
N VAL A 691 7.63 -8.71 -2.89
CA VAL A 691 6.69 -7.63 -3.19
C VAL A 691 7.17 -6.75 -4.35
N GLN A 692 8.47 -6.53 -4.49
CA GLN A 692 9.05 -5.66 -5.52
C GLN A 692 8.70 -6.08 -6.95
N PRO A 693 8.79 -7.37 -7.37
CA PRO A 693 8.39 -7.77 -8.72
C PRO A 693 6.91 -7.51 -9.01
N ILE A 694 6.05 -7.65 -8.00
CA ILE A 694 4.62 -7.39 -8.13
C ILE A 694 4.39 -5.90 -8.43
N PHE A 695 5.02 -5.01 -7.66
CA PHE A 695 4.90 -3.56 -7.86
C PHE A 695 5.40 -3.12 -9.24
N LEU A 696 6.54 -3.65 -9.69
CA LEU A 696 7.08 -3.37 -11.03
C LEU A 696 6.14 -3.84 -12.13
N TYR A 697 5.66 -5.08 -12.06
CA TYR A 697 4.76 -5.64 -13.06
C TYR A 697 3.45 -4.83 -13.14
N VAL A 698 2.88 -4.53 -11.98
CA VAL A 698 1.64 -3.79 -11.84
C VAL A 698 1.78 -2.33 -12.31
N SER A 699 2.91 -1.69 -12.01
CA SER A 699 3.27 -0.36 -12.51
C SER A 699 3.37 -0.34 -14.03
N ALA A 700 4.20 -1.21 -14.62
CA ALA A 700 4.40 -1.30 -16.06
C ALA A 700 3.09 -1.60 -16.80
N LEU A 701 2.30 -2.54 -16.27
CA LEU A 701 0.99 -2.86 -16.82
C LEU A 701 0.03 -1.65 -16.77
N SER A 702 0.04 -0.89 -15.67
CA SER A 702 -0.81 0.30 -15.53
C SER A 702 -0.44 1.40 -16.51
N VAL A 703 0.87 1.66 -16.68
CA VAL A 703 1.37 2.64 -17.66
C VAL A 703 1.00 2.22 -19.08
N LEU A 704 1.23 0.95 -19.46
CA LEU A 704 0.88 0.46 -20.79
C LEU A 704 -0.62 0.51 -21.06
N ILE A 705 -1.44 0.02 -20.14
CA ILE A 705 -2.90 0.03 -20.30
C ILE A 705 -3.44 1.46 -20.32
N SER A 706 -2.86 2.38 -19.53
CA SER A 706 -3.25 3.79 -19.59
C SER A 706 -2.98 4.40 -20.95
N ALA A 707 -1.79 4.18 -21.51
CA ALA A 707 -1.40 4.75 -22.80
C ALA A 707 -2.29 4.22 -23.94
N PHE A 708 -2.41 2.90 -24.08
CA PHE A 708 -3.25 2.32 -25.14
C PHE A 708 -4.74 2.55 -24.91
N GLY A 709 -5.18 2.52 -23.65
CA GLY A 709 -6.56 2.77 -23.26
C GLY A 709 -6.99 4.20 -23.60
N ALA A 710 -6.15 5.19 -23.30
CA ALA A 710 -6.43 6.60 -23.57
C ALA A 710 -6.58 6.91 -25.07
N LEU A 711 -5.77 6.31 -25.95
CA LEU A 711 -5.80 6.55 -27.40
C LEU A 711 -7.16 6.28 -28.06
N ARG A 712 -7.95 5.37 -27.48
CA ARG A 712 -9.26 4.97 -28.02
C ARG A 712 -10.42 5.79 -27.45
N GLN A 713 -10.19 6.63 -26.43
CA GLN A 713 -11.28 7.32 -25.76
C GLN A 713 -11.73 8.56 -26.52
N GLN A 714 -13.05 8.68 -26.71
CA GLN A 714 -13.70 9.85 -27.30
C GLN A 714 -14.29 10.79 -26.23
N ASN A 715 -14.45 10.30 -25.00
CA ASN A 715 -14.98 11.06 -23.87
C ASN A 715 -13.84 11.54 -22.95
N LEU A 716 -13.86 12.81 -22.57
CA LEU A 716 -12.78 13.45 -21.82
C LEU A 716 -12.65 12.89 -20.39
N LYS A 717 -13.75 12.61 -19.68
CA LYS A 717 -13.71 12.01 -18.33
C LYS A 717 -13.10 10.62 -18.36
N ARG A 718 -13.45 9.83 -19.37
CA ARG A 718 -12.91 8.48 -19.58
C ARG A 718 -11.43 8.52 -19.96
N LEU A 719 -11.01 9.50 -20.76
CA LEU A 719 -9.60 9.75 -21.05
C LEU A 719 -8.81 10.11 -19.79
N LEU A 720 -9.33 11.02 -18.95
CA LEU A 720 -8.73 11.38 -17.67
C LEU A 720 -8.67 10.20 -16.69
N ALA A 721 -9.64 9.28 -16.74
CA ALA A 721 -9.57 8.04 -15.96
C ALA A 721 -8.36 7.19 -16.36
N TYR A 722 -8.09 7.02 -17.66
CA TYR A 722 -6.89 6.31 -18.13
C TYR A 722 -5.61 7.06 -17.78
N SER A 723 -5.54 8.38 -17.97
CA SER A 723 -4.39 9.19 -17.50
C SER A 723 -4.13 8.96 -16.01
N SER A 724 -5.18 8.97 -15.19
CA SER A 724 -5.07 8.72 -13.76
C SER A 724 -4.54 7.32 -13.42
N ILE A 725 -4.92 6.28 -14.17
CA ILE A 725 -4.35 4.92 -14.04
C ILE A 725 -2.83 4.96 -14.32
N GLY A 726 -2.41 5.71 -15.33
CA GLY A 726 -1.00 5.89 -15.69
C GLY A 726 -0.19 6.60 -14.61
N HIS A 727 -0.69 7.72 -14.08
CA HIS A 727 -0.01 8.48 -13.01
C HIS A 727 0.16 7.66 -11.73
N ILE A 728 -0.86 6.88 -11.34
CA ILE A 728 -0.71 5.95 -10.22
C ILE A 728 0.30 4.85 -10.54
N GLY A 729 0.36 4.39 -11.80
CA GLY A 729 1.42 3.49 -12.29
C GLY A 729 2.84 4.05 -12.08
N PHE A 730 3.08 5.33 -12.40
CA PHE A 730 4.37 6.00 -12.16
C PHE A 730 4.70 6.14 -10.67
N ILE A 731 3.71 6.48 -9.84
CA ILE A 731 3.88 6.49 -8.38
C ILE A 731 4.26 5.09 -7.88
N PHE A 732 3.58 4.04 -8.35
CA PHE A 732 3.94 2.66 -8.01
C PHE A 732 5.34 2.26 -8.51
N ALA A 733 5.79 2.78 -9.65
CA ALA A 733 7.14 2.57 -10.15
C ALA A 733 8.17 3.11 -9.15
N SER A 734 7.99 4.35 -8.67
CA SER A 734 8.88 4.96 -7.69
C SER A 734 8.90 4.21 -6.35
N LEU A 735 7.74 3.74 -5.87
CA LEU A 735 7.63 2.93 -4.66
C LEU A 735 8.28 1.55 -4.80
N SER A 736 8.29 0.97 -6.00
CA SER A 736 8.93 -0.33 -6.27
C SER A 736 10.45 -0.34 -6.10
N ILE A 737 11.08 0.83 -5.98
CA ILE A 737 12.54 0.95 -5.79
C ILE A 737 12.93 0.67 -4.33
N PHE A 738 12.01 0.90 -3.38
CA PHE A 738 12.25 0.79 -1.93
C PHE A 738 13.48 1.59 -1.48
N THR A 739 13.56 2.86 -1.89
CA THR A 739 14.58 3.82 -1.44
C THR A 739 13.91 5.10 -0.95
N GLN A 740 14.60 5.87 -0.11
CA GLN A 740 14.11 7.16 0.36
C GLN A 740 13.85 8.13 -0.81
N ALA A 741 14.76 8.17 -1.80
CA ALA A 741 14.55 8.97 -3.01
C ALA A 741 13.30 8.54 -3.80
N GLY A 742 13.00 7.23 -3.85
CA GLY A 742 11.78 6.71 -4.47
C GLY A 742 10.52 7.15 -3.73
N THR A 743 10.52 7.13 -2.39
CA THR A 743 9.37 7.58 -1.60
C THR A 743 9.18 9.10 -1.63
N ASP A 744 10.27 9.87 -1.60
CA ASP A 744 10.24 11.33 -1.77
C ASP A 744 9.72 11.71 -3.16
N SER A 745 10.16 10.99 -4.20
CA SER A 745 9.66 11.17 -5.58
C SER A 745 8.17 10.83 -5.68
N ALA A 746 7.73 9.72 -5.06
CA ALA A 746 6.33 9.32 -5.01
C ALA A 746 5.45 10.39 -4.36
N LEU A 747 5.92 10.97 -3.24
CA LEU A 747 5.23 12.04 -2.52
C LEU A 747 5.12 13.32 -3.36
N MET A 748 6.23 13.75 -3.95
CA MET A 748 6.23 14.96 -4.79
C MET A 748 5.32 14.79 -6.01
N TYR A 749 5.39 13.64 -6.68
CA TYR A 749 4.56 13.34 -7.83
C TYR A 749 3.07 13.24 -7.46
N LEU A 750 2.75 12.70 -6.27
CA LEU A 750 1.37 12.68 -5.75
C LEU A 750 0.80 14.09 -5.55
N VAL A 751 1.58 15.01 -4.98
CA VAL A 751 1.16 16.41 -4.78
C VAL A 751 0.87 17.09 -6.13
N ILE A 752 1.78 16.94 -7.09
CA ILE A 752 1.61 17.49 -8.45
C ILE A 752 0.35 16.91 -9.10
N TYR A 753 0.17 15.59 -9.02
CA TYR A 753 -1.00 14.89 -9.56
C TYR A 753 -2.32 15.39 -8.95
N ILE A 754 -2.38 15.63 -7.64
CA ILE A 754 -3.60 16.12 -6.97
C ILE A 754 -3.94 17.53 -7.45
N ILE A 755 -2.96 18.45 -7.45
CA ILE A 755 -3.19 19.84 -7.86
C ILE A 755 -3.66 19.92 -9.31
N THR A 756 -2.98 19.20 -10.20
CA THR A 756 -3.32 19.16 -11.64
C THR A 756 -4.67 18.51 -11.88
N SER A 757 -5.00 17.41 -11.20
CA SER A 757 -6.31 16.74 -11.31
C SER A 757 -7.46 17.63 -10.81
N ILE A 758 -7.30 18.28 -9.65
CA ILE A 758 -8.31 19.24 -9.15
C ILE A 758 -8.50 20.38 -10.15
N GLY A 759 -7.40 20.92 -10.70
CA GLY A 759 -7.45 21.95 -11.73
C GLY A 759 -8.25 21.51 -12.97
N LEU A 760 -7.94 20.32 -13.52
CA LEU A 760 -8.63 19.78 -14.70
C LEU A 760 -10.11 19.53 -14.44
N PHE A 761 -10.47 18.94 -13.31
CA PHE A 761 -11.87 18.67 -12.99
C PHE A 761 -12.64 19.94 -12.62
N SER A 762 -12.02 20.93 -11.96
CA SER A 762 -12.66 22.22 -11.69
C SER A 762 -13.08 22.95 -12.97
N TYR A 763 -12.32 22.74 -14.05
CA TYR A 763 -12.67 23.24 -15.37
C TYR A 763 -13.80 22.43 -16.01
N LEU A 764 -13.73 21.09 -15.95
CA LEU A 764 -14.78 20.22 -16.47
C LEU A 764 -16.16 20.50 -15.85
N VAL A 765 -16.22 20.98 -14.59
CA VAL A 765 -17.50 21.36 -13.95
C VAL A 765 -18.20 22.51 -14.69
N GLN A 766 -17.48 23.30 -15.48
CA GLN A 766 -18.04 24.40 -16.30
C GLN A 766 -18.56 23.93 -17.67
N ILE A 767 -18.41 22.65 -17.99
CA ILE A 767 -18.90 21.99 -19.20
C ILE A 767 -20.02 21.04 -18.77
N ASP A 768 -21.14 21.04 -19.49
CA ASP A 768 -22.23 20.11 -19.19
C ASP A 768 -21.75 18.66 -19.33
N ASP A 769 -22.22 17.78 -18.43
CA ASP A 769 -21.77 16.39 -18.39
C ASP A 769 -22.08 15.63 -19.70
N ASP A 770 -23.13 16.03 -20.40
CA ASP A 770 -23.54 15.48 -21.71
C ASP A 770 -22.65 15.95 -22.88
N ASP A 771 -21.85 17.01 -22.68
CA ASP A 771 -20.97 17.63 -23.69
C ASP A 771 -19.49 17.28 -23.52
N CYS A 772 -19.17 16.31 -22.66
CA CYS A 772 -17.80 15.87 -22.37
C CYS A 772 -17.11 15.07 -23.49
N ASP A 773 -17.72 14.94 -24.66
CA ASP A 773 -17.10 14.32 -25.82
C ASP A 773 -16.13 15.28 -26.52
N ILE A 774 -14.95 14.76 -26.87
CA ILE A 774 -13.83 15.56 -27.39
C ILE A 774 -14.21 16.31 -28.68
N ALA A 775 -15.10 15.75 -29.49
CA ALA A 775 -15.61 16.39 -30.71
C ALA A 775 -16.40 17.69 -30.42
N ASN A 776 -17.16 17.73 -29.33
CA ASN A 776 -17.98 18.87 -28.93
C ASN A 776 -17.12 20.04 -28.40
N LEU A 777 -15.88 19.74 -27.98
CA LEU A 777 -14.91 20.74 -27.51
C LEU A 777 -14.14 21.43 -28.65
N SER A 778 -14.43 21.08 -29.91
CA SER A 778 -13.78 21.69 -31.08
C SER A 778 -14.06 23.21 -31.16
N GLY A 779 -12.98 23.99 -31.37
CA GLY A 779 -13.07 25.46 -31.46
C GLY A 779 -13.19 26.21 -30.14
N ILE A 780 -13.05 25.54 -28.99
CA ILE A 780 -13.11 26.18 -27.65
C ILE A 780 -12.08 27.28 -27.46
N GLY A 781 -10.89 27.15 -28.07
CA GLY A 781 -9.86 28.19 -28.05
C GLY A 781 -10.27 29.51 -28.70
N LYS A 782 -11.24 29.47 -29.63
CA LYS A 782 -11.82 30.69 -30.24
C LYS A 782 -13.02 31.21 -29.45
N LYS A 783 -13.84 30.32 -28.88
CA LYS A 783 -15.04 30.69 -28.12
C LYS A 783 -14.74 31.18 -26.70
N ARG A 784 -13.74 30.59 -26.03
CA ARG A 784 -13.36 30.85 -24.64
C ARG A 784 -11.82 30.77 -24.49
N PRO A 785 -11.07 31.81 -24.90
CA PRO A 785 -9.60 31.76 -24.99
C PRO A 785 -8.89 31.64 -23.65
N ILE A 786 -9.37 32.34 -22.60
CA ILE A 786 -8.80 32.29 -21.25
C ILE A 786 -8.88 30.87 -20.66
N VAL A 787 -10.04 30.25 -20.87
CA VAL A 787 -10.33 28.87 -20.49
C VAL A 787 -9.41 27.89 -21.21
N ALA A 788 -9.26 28.03 -22.52
CA ALA A 788 -8.39 27.17 -23.32
C ALA A 788 -6.91 27.32 -22.92
N PHE A 789 -6.49 28.53 -22.57
CA PHE A 789 -5.15 28.81 -22.05
C PHE A 789 -4.90 28.09 -20.73
N HIS A 790 -5.79 28.22 -19.74
CA HIS A 790 -5.65 27.51 -18.46
C HIS A 790 -5.66 25.98 -18.62
N LEU A 791 -6.57 25.46 -19.45
CA LEU A 791 -6.61 24.02 -19.76
C LEU A 791 -5.31 23.55 -20.42
N SER A 792 -4.75 24.33 -21.34
CA SER A 792 -3.48 24.03 -22.00
C SER A 792 -2.31 24.06 -21.03
N VAL A 793 -2.26 25.01 -20.10
CA VAL A 793 -1.24 25.06 -19.03
C VAL A 793 -1.34 23.84 -18.13
N LEU A 794 -2.54 23.46 -17.71
CA LEU A 794 -2.76 22.26 -16.88
C LEU A 794 -2.38 20.98 -17.62
N LEU A 795 -2.76 20.83 -18.88
CA LEU A 795 -2.38 19.67 -19.70
C LEU A 795 -0.86 19.63 -19.96
N LEU A 796 -0.23 20.77 -20.22
CA LEU A 796 1.23 20.88 -20.37
C LEU A 796 1.97 20.58 -19.05
N SER A 797 1.38 20.90 -17.91
CA SER A 797 1.95 20.54 -16.60
C SER A 797 1.92 19.04 -16.31
N MET A 798 1.08 18.29 -17.04
CA MET A 798 1.09 16.81 -17.03
C MET A 798 2.06 16.22 -18.07
N VAL A 799 2.64 17.05 -18.93
CA VAL A 799 3.71 16.65 -19.85
C VAL A 799 5.02 16.83 -19.11
N ASP A 800 5.58 15.72 -18.63
CA ASP A 800 6.88 15.69 -17.97
C ASP A 800 7.97 16.20 -18.94
N LYS A 801 8.37 17.46 -18.80
CA LYS A 801 9.71 17.90 -19.22
C LYS A 801 10.66 17.53 -18.08
N VAL A 802 11.36 16.42 -18.25
CA VAL A 802 12.62 16.18 -17.53
C VAL A 802 13.55 17.34 -17.89
N ILE A 803 13.73 18.30 -16.98
CA ILE A 803 14.82 19.26 -17.06
C ILE A 803 16.05 18.49 -16.57
N PRO A 804 17.05 18.19 -17.41
CA PRO A 804 18.27 17.57 -16.93
C PRO A 804 18.98 18.58 -16.02
N GLU A 805 19.37 18.17 -14.81
CA GLU A 805 20.33 18.94 -14.00
C GLU A 805 21.67 18.98 -14.76
N GLY A 806 22.10 20.19 -15.11
CA GLY A 806 23.39 20.47 -15.73
C GLY A 806 23.95 21.77 -15.17
N PHE A 807 25.23 22.04 -15.44
CA PHE A 807 25.91 23.20 -14.87
C PHE A 807 25.23 24.54 -15.23
N HIS A 808 24.98 25.39 -14.23
CA HIS A 808 24.48 26.75 -14.45
C HIS A 808 25.65 27.69 -14.80
N ILE A 809 25.64 28.33 -15.97
CA ILE A 809 26.74 29.20 -16.42
C ILE A 809 26.38 30.69 -16.21
N HIS A 810 27.23 31.40 -15.46
CA HIS A 810 27.21 32.86 -15.31
C HIS A 810 28.35 33.47 -16.11
N HIS A 811 28.05 34.31 -17.11
CA HIS A 811 29.04 34.98 -17.94
C HIS A 811 29.08 36.48 -17.68
N TYR A 812 30.28 36.99 -17.41
CA TYR A 812 30.54 38.40 -17.16
C TYR A 812 31.51 38.96 -18.20
N LYS A 813 31.28 40.20 -18.65
CA LYS A 813 32.24 40.90 -19.52
C LYS A 813 33.51 41.29 -18.78
N GLU A 814 33.39 41.74 -17.52
CA GLU A 814 34.53 42.17 -16.70
C GLU A 814 34.22 41.89 -15.22
N VAL A 815 35.15 41.26 -14.51
CA VAL A 815 35.04 40.99 -13.06
C VAL A 815 36.34 41.29 -12.34
N SER A 816 36.26 41.56 -11.04
CA SER A 816 37.47 41.64 -10.21
C SER A 816 38.15 40.28 -10.12
N SER A 817 37.44 39.21 -9.77
CA SER A 817 37.93 37.83 -9.82
C SER A 817 36.78 36.84 -9.91
N THR A 818 36.87 35.86 -10.82
CA THR A 818 35.85 34.80 -10.97
C THR A 818 35.68 33.97 -9.69
N ASN A 819 36.76 33.75 -8.93
CA ASN A 819 36.70 33.06 -7.64
C ASN A 819 36.00 33.88 -6.55
N ARG A 820 36.18 35.21 -6.55
CA ARG A 820 35.51 36.09 -5.58
C ARG A 820 34.01 36.13 -5.84
N GLU A 821 33.61 36.16 -7.11
CA GLU A 821 32.21 36.06 -7.50
C GLU A 821 31.61 34.70 -7.11
N ALA A 822 32.39 33.62 -7.27
CA ALA A 822 31.98 32.29 -6.82
C ALA A 822 31.71 32.22 -5.31
N LEU A 823 32.56 32.88 -4.50
CA LEU A 823 32.34 33.00 -3.06
C LEU A 823 31.07 33.79 -2.73
N ASP A 824 30.80 34.88 -3.45
CA ASP A 824 29.61 35.71 -3.23
C ASP A 824 28.31 34.98 -3.64
N LEU A 825 28.33 34.18 -4.71
CA LEU A 825 27.19 33.35 -5.11
C LEU A 825 26.89 32.25 -4.09
N ILE A 826 27.92 31.62 -3.51
CA ILE A 826 27.77 30.67 -2.40
C ILE A 826 27.12 31.37 -1.20
N ASP A 827 27.50 32.63 -0.91
CA ASP A 827 26.93 33.42 0.19
C ASP A 827 25.47 33.82 -0.04
N LYS A 828 25.07 33.95 -1.31
CA LYS A 828 23.69 34.17 -1.73
C LYS A 828 22.85 32.88 -1.78
N GLY A 829 23.42 31.73 -1.40
CA GLY A 829 22.73 30.43 -1.38
C GLY A 829 22.61 29.76 -2.75
N ILE A 830 23.33 30.25 -3.76
CA ILE A 830 23.40 29.64 -5.10
C ILE A 830 24.61 28.71 -5.11
N SER A 831 24.38 27.40 -5.08
CA SER A 831 25.47 26.43 -4.96
C SER A 831 25.38 25.20 -5.85
N ASN A 832 24.33 25.03 -6.66
CA ASN A 832 24.19 23.86 -7.53
C ASN A 832 25.12 24.00 -8.75
N GLU A 833 26.17 23.19 -8.81
CA GLU A 833 27.08 22.97 -9.96
C GLU A 833 27.19 24.19 -10.90
N THR A 834 27.65 25.32 -10.36
CA THR A 834 27.64 26.60 -11.06
C THR A 834 29.03 26.90 -11.65
N ILE A 835 29.06 27.44 -12.86
CA ILE A 835 30.27 27.87 -13.58
C ILE A 835 30.21 29.37 -13.75
N ILE A 836 31.29 30.05 -13.40
CA ILE A 836 31.45 31.49 -13.66
C ILE A 836 32.53 31.66 -14.70
N ILE A 837 32.26 32.41 -15.77
CA ILE A 837 33.23 32.76 -16.80
C ILE A 837 33.33 34.28 -16.97
N ALA A 838 34.52 34.78 -17.30
CA ALA A 838 34.73 36.19 -17.57
C ALA A 838 35.63 36.45 -18.78
N ASP A 839 35.29 37.47 -19.58
CA ASP A 839 36.12 37.89 -20.73
C ASP A 839 37.36 38.68 -20.28
N LYS A 840 37.26 39.36 -19.13
CA LYS A 840 38.35 40.12 -18.51
C LYS A 840 38.32 40.03 -16.99
N GLN A 841 39.51 39.86 -16.40
CA GLN A 841 39.70 39.87 -14.96
C GLN A 841 40.65 41.00 -14.54
N THR A 842 40.16 41.97 -13.75
CA THR A 842 40.90 43.20 -13.42
C THR A 842 41.84 43.07 -12.22
N GLU A 843 41.57 42.11 -11.32
CA GLU A 843 42.37 41.90 -10.11
C GLU A 843 42.58 40.40 -9.82
N GLY A 844 43.63 40.06 -9.08
CA GLY A 844 43.86 38.68 -8.65
C GLY A 844 44.92 38.61 -7.58
N ARG A 845 44.79 37.66 -6.65
CA ARG A 845 45.84 37.35 -5.67
C ARG A 845 46.35 35.94 -5.92
N GLY A 846 47.65 35.79 -6.18
CA GLY A 846 48.28 34.47 -6.14
C GLY A 846 48.35 33.93 -4.71
N ARG A 847 48.70 32.65 -4.54
CA ARG A 847 48.83 31.97 -3.22
C ARG A 847 49.83 32.65 -2.26
N THR A 848 50.71 33.51 -2.77
CA THR A 848 51.70 34.29 -2.01
C THR A 848 51.31 35.76 -1.83
N GLY A 849 50.07 36.14 -2.13
CA GLY A 849 49.56 37.50 -1.97
C GLY A 849 49.98 38.48 -3.07
N LYS A 850 50.72 38.04 -4.09
CA LYS A 850 51.12 38.90 -5.23
C LYS A 850 49.93 39.25 -6.12
N SER A 851 49.75 40.55 -6.37
CA SER A 851 48.78 41.08 -7.32
C SER A 851 49.26 40.88 -8.75
N TRP A 852 48.36 40.46 -9.63
CA TRP A 852 48.60 40.42 -11.08
C TRP A 852 47.41 41.00 -11.83
N VAL A 853 47.66 41.51 -13.03
CA VAL A 853 46.65 42.01 -13.98
C VAL A 853 46.70 41.12 -15.21
N SER A 854 45.53 40.71 -15.70
CA SER A 854 45.43 39.81 -16.86
C SER A 854 45.07 40.57 -18.13
N PRO A 855 45.73 40.28 -19.27
CA PRO A 855 45.38 40.87 -20.56
C PRO A 855 44.03 40.32 -21.08
N GLU A 856 43.33 41.11 -21.87
CA GLU A 856 42.08 40.69 -22.54
C GLU A 856 42.34 39.56 -23.55
N GLY A 857 41.35 38.68 -23.72
CA GLY A 857 41.42 37.59 -24.71
C GLY A 857 42.04 36.28 -24.20
N ASN A 858 42.13 36.09 -22.88
CA ASN A 858 42.47 34.82 -22.23
C ASN A 858 41.23 34.23 -21.54
N PHE A 859 41.29 32.96 -21.15
CA PHE A 859 40.14 32.23 -20.57
C PHE A 859 40.22 32.22 -19.04
N TYR A 860 39.17 32.74 -18.39
CA TYR A 860 39.02 32.79 -16.93
C TYR A 860 37.70 32.13 -16.53
N ALA A 861 37.78 31.06 -15.75
CA ALA A 861 36.61 30.34 -15.27
C ALA A 861 36.75 29.90 -13.80
N SER A 862 35.63 29.82 -13.08
CA SER A 862 35.55 29.24 -11.74
C SER A 862 34.41 28.22 -11.67
N LEU A 863 34.72 27.01 -11.19
CA LEU A 863 33.75 25.93 -11.01
C LEU A 863 33.41 25.79 -9.52
N ILE A 864 32.12 25.75 -9.18
CA ILE A 864 31.64 25.46 -7.82
C ILE A 864 31.22 23.99 -7.76
N VAL A 865 31.87 23.20 -6.91
CA VAL A 865 31.69 21.74 -6.84
C VAL A 865 31.44 21.27 -5.40
N ASN A 866 30.51 20.32 -5.21
CA ASN A 866 30.28 19.66 -3.92
C ASN A 866 31.16 18.42 -3.78
N LEU A 867 31.87 18.27 -2.65
CA LEU A 867 32.76 17.12 -2.41
C LEU A 867 32.06 15.88 -1.84
N PHE A 868 30.77 15.95 -1.47
CA PHE A 868 30.11 14.91 -0.66
C PHE A 868 28.79 14.34 -1.22
N ASN A 869 28.23 14.85 -2.32
CA ASN A 869 26.90 14.44 -2.79
C ASN A 869 26.87 13.47 -4.00
N ASP A 870 28.00 13.16 -4.64
CA ASP A 870 27.98 12.58 -6.00
C ASP A 870 28.51 11.14 -6.09
N TYR A 871 27.78 10.19 -5.49
CA TYR A 871 27.87 8.77 -5.84
C TYR A 871 26.65 8.39 -6.71
N LEU A 872 26.75 8.59 -8.03
CA LEU A 872 25.75 8.12 -9.00
C LEU A 872 26.40 7.29 -10.13
N SER A 873 25.63 6.29 -10.57
CA SER A 873 25.98 5.05 -11.29
C SER A 873 26.47 5.20 -12.75
N GLU A 874 27.06 4.12 -13.26
CA GLU A 874 28.01 4.09 -14.38
C GLU A 874 27.54 4.41 -15.80
N ASN A 875 26.26 4.45 -16.15
CA ASN A 875 25.86 4.43 -17.57
C ASN A 875 24.87 5.53 -17.97
N GLN A 876 25.14 6.12 -19.15
CA GLN A 876 24.32 7.04 -19.97
C GLN A 876 24.56 8.54 -19.81
N PHE A 877 25.40 9.08 -20.71
CA PHE A 877 25.39 10.50 -21.05
C PHE A 877 25.08 10.63 -22.56
N SER A 878 24.11 11.48 -22.91
CA SER A 878 23.89 11.94 -24.29
C SER A 878 24.16 13.45 -24.36
N VAL A 879 24.82 13.90 -25.42
CA VAL A 879 25.06 15.33 -25.67
C VAL A 879 23.88 15.87 -26.47
N SER A 880 23.10 16.77 -25.88
CA SER A 880 22.00 17.49 -26.54
C SER A 880 22.38 18.98 -26.66
N PHE A 881 21.94 19.70 -27.69
CA PHE A 881 22.21 21.13 -27.81
C PHE A 881 21.00 21.93 -27.28
N GLN A 882 21.20 22.74 -26.24
CA GLN A 882 20.19 23.68 -25.75
C GLN A 882 20.47 25.10 -26.20
N ARG A 883 19.39 25.85 -26.38
CA ARG A 883 19.39 27.26 -26.76
C ARG A 883 19.37 28.08 -25.47
N VAL A 884 20.44 28.82 -25.18
CA VAL A 884 20.55 29.64 -23.96
C VAL A 884 20.65 31.11 -24.34
N THR A 885 19.90 31.95 -23.63
CA THR A 885 19.92 33.41 -23.79
C THR A 885 20.87 34.00 -22.75
N LEU A 886 21.94 34.66 -23.20
CA LEU A 886 22.91 35.30 -22.32
C LEU A 886 22.31 36.61 -21.76
N GLU A 887 22.03 36.65 -20.45
CA GLU A 887 21.32 37.76 -19.77
C GLU A 887 21.99 39.14 -19.92
N SER A 888 23.28 39.22 -20.28
CA SER A 888 24.00 40.49 -20.45
C SER A 888 24.22 40.94 -21.90
N SER A 889 23.85 40.12 -22.90
CA SER A 889 24.08 40.45 -24.32
C SER A 889 22.89 40.21 -25.26
N ASN A 890 21.82 39.55 -24.80
CA ASN A 890 20.65 39.20 -25.63
C ASN A 890 21.01 38.45 -26.93
N GLN A 891 22.21 37.85 -26.99
CA GLN A 891 22.62 36.98 -28.09
C GLN A 891 22.30 35.53 -27.75
N GLU A 892 21.78 34.81 -28.75
CA GLU A 892 21.43 33.40 -28.65
C GLU A 892 22.63 32.53 -29.03
N ALA A 893 23.03 31.63 -28.13
CA ALA A 893 24.06 30.63 -28.40
C ALA A 893 23.51 29.21 -28.23
N TRP A 894 23.93 28.31 -29.11
CA TRP A 894 23.65 26.87 -29.00
C TRP A 894 24.76 26.23 -28.19
N ILE A 895 24.44 25.81 -26.98
CA ILE A 895 25.40 25.20 -26.05
C ILE A 895 25.09 23.71 -25.92
N PRO A 896 26.10 22.83 -26.05
CA PRO A 896 25.93 21.41 -25.78
C PRO A 896 25.77 21.17 -24.28
N VAL A 897 24.66 20.55 -23.91
CA VAL A 897 24.28 20.08 -22.59
C VAL A 897 24.41 18.56 -22.56
N LEU A 898 25.27 18.06 -21.67
CA LEU A 898 25.35 16.65 -21.33
C LEU A 898 24.13 16.29 -20.47
N SER A 899 23.20 15.51 -21.01
CA SER A 899 22.10 14.93 -20.24
C SER A 899 22.49 13.55 -19.74
N THR A 900 22.32 13.31 -18.44
CA THR A 900 22.30 11.98 -17.85
C THR A 900 20.99 11.29 -18.24
N GLY A 901 21.09 10.15 -18.92
CA GLY A 901 19.97 9.24 -19.02
C GLY A 901 19.92 8.39 -17.76
N MET A 902 18.83 8.43 -17.00
CA MET A 902 18.60 7.36 -16.02
C MET A 902 17.96 6.19 -16.76
N THR A 903 18.73 5.14 -17.02
CA THR A 903 18.18 3.77 -17.04
C THR A 903 18.49 3.09 -15.72
N SER A 904 17.44 2.51 -15.16
CA SER A 904 17.34 1.88 -13.85
C SER A 904 18.00 0.49 -13.80
N ASP A 905 19.33 0.41 -13.80
CA ASP A 905 20.03 -0.83 -13.47
C ASP A 905 20.82 -0.64 -12.18
N GLY A 906 20.21 -1.05 -11.07
CA GLY A 906 20.78 -1.00 -9.73
C GLY A 906 21.59 -2.25 -9.41
N THR A 907 22.90 -2.09 -9.29
CA THR A 907 23.75 -2.93 -8.43
C THR A 907 24.81 -2.06 -7.79
N GLY A 908 24.74 -1.85 -6.47
CA GLY A 908 25.73 -1.03 -5.76
C GLY A 908 25.47 -1.00 -4.25
N ILE A 909 26.37 -1.61 -3.51
CA ILE A 909 26.36 -1.91 -2.08
C ILE A 909 26.50 -0.63 -1.24
N THR A 910 25.61 -0.42 -0.25
CA THR A 910 25.73 0.64 0.75
C THR A 910 26.64 0.19 1.90
N VAL A 911 27.90 0.65 1.90
CA VAL A 911 28.76 0.59 3.09
C VAL A 911 28.49 1.85 3.92
N GLY A 912 28.22 1.65 5.22
CA GLY A 912 27.81 2.69 6.16
C GLY A 912 28.78 3.87 6.23
N LEU A 913 28.24 5.07 6.06
CA LEU A 913 28.94 6.32 6.37
C LEU A 913 29.05 6.47 7.88
N THR A 914 30.23 6.17 8.41
CA THR A 914 30.65 6.69 9.70
C THR A 914 31.01 8.15 9.54
N SER A 915 30.42 8.96 10.42
CA SER A 915 30.78 10.34 10.68
C SER A 915 32.28 10.50 10.92
N GLN A 916 32.84 11.60 10.40
CA GLN A 916 34.20 12.14 10.59
C GLN A 916 35.20 11.86 9.46
N VAL A 917 35.19 12.69 8.41
CA VAL A 917 36.38 12.91 7.58
C VAL A 917 36.48 14.39 7.19
N ARG A 918 37.27 15.16 7.96
CA ARG A 918 37.78 16.49 7.58
C ARG A 918 39.10 16.32 6.80
N ASP A 919 39.08 15.63 5.66
CA ASP A 919 40.30 15.35 4.92
C ASP A 919 40.73 16.51 4.02
N ILE A 920 41.89 17.08 4.34
CA ILE A 920 42.63 18.04 3.49
C ILE A 920 43.13 17.35 2.21
N SER A 921 43.29 16.01 2.22
CA SER A 921 43.76 15.19 1.10
C SER A 921 42.88 15.32 -0.15
N LYS A 922 41.54 15.25 -0.01
CA LYS A 922 40.61 15.38 -1.16
C LYS A 922 40.72 16.72 -1.90
N LEU A 923 41.14 17.77 -1.20
CA LEU A 923 41.37 19.10 -1.78
C LEU A 923 42.60 19.09 -2.68
N THR A 924 43.70 18.48 -2.20
CA THR A 924 44.93 18.29 -2.97
C THR A 924 44.69 17.39 -4.20
N GLU A 925 43.94 16.29 -4.05
CA GLU A 925 43.63 15.36 -5.14
C GLU A 925 42.84 16.01 -6.28
N SER A 926 41.85 16.86 -5.96
CA SER A 926 41.04 17.57 -6.96
C SER A 926 41.87 18.50 -7.87
N THR A 927 43.04 18.96 -7.39
CA THR A 927 43.99 19.75 -8.18
C THR A 927 44.53 18.94 -9.35
N PHE A 928 44.88 17.67 -9.12
CA PHE A 928 45.42 16.79 -10.14
C PHE A 928 44.37 16.42 -11.19
N VAL A 929 43.13 16.17 -10.74
CA VAL A 929 41.98 15.94 -11.62
C VAL A 929 41.78 17.13 -12.56
N THR A 930 41.78 18.35 -12.00
CA THR A 930 41.63 19.59 -12.78
C THR A 930 42.81 19.80 -13.74
N THR A 931 44.04 19.55 -13.29
CA THR A 931 45.26 19.73 -14.09
C THR A 931 45.26 18.80 -15.30
N LEU A 932 44.88 17.54 -15.12
CA LEU A 932 44.72 16.58 -16.22
C LEU A 932 43.57 16.98 -17.16
N ALA A 933 42.47 17.50 -16.61
CA ALA A 933 41.34 17.94 -17.42
C ALA A 933 41.71 19.11 -18.34
N VAL A 934 42.41 20.10 -17.79
CA VAL A 934 42.97 21.22 -18.58
C VAL A 934 43.97 20.69 -19.62
N GLY A 935 44.88 19.80 -19.23
CA GLY A 935 45.85 19.19 -20.17
C GLY A 935 45.17 18.48 -21.35
N ASN A 936 44.15 17.65 -21.08
CA ASN A 936 43.37 16.97 -22.12
C ASN A 936 42.59 17.95 -22.99
N THR A 937 42.06 19.03 -22.40
CA THR A 937 41.36 20.09 -23.14
C THR A 937 42.30 20.79 -24.12
N LEU A 938 43.53 21.08 -23.71
CA LEU A 938 44.52 21.72 -24.59
C LEU A 938 44.94 20.81 -25.76
N LEU A 939 45.01 19.48 -25.56
CA LEU A 939 45.27 18.53 -26.65
C LEU A 939 44.19 18.54 -27.73
N SER A 940 42.94 18.85 -27.37
CA SER A 940 41.85 18.97 -28.36
C SER A 940 42.04 20.14 -29.32
N PHE A 941 42.89 21.12 -28.98
CA PHE A 941 43.08 22.35 -29.76
C PHE A 941 44.53 22.59 -30.21
N MET A 942 45.47 21.71 -29.87
CA MET A 942 46.88 21.81 -30.26
C MET A 942 47.36 20.48 -30.84
N ASN A 943 47.93 20.50 -32.05
CA ASN A 943 48.54 19.31 -32.64
C ASN A 943 49.92 19.03 -32.03
N ASP A 944 50.12 17.80 -31.53
CA ASP A 944 51.41 17.24 -31.09
C ASP A 944 52.27 18.15 -30.19
N SER A 945 51.67 18.68 -29.12
CA SER A 945 52.38 19.48 -28.11
C SER A 945 52.86 18.64 -26.93
N ASN A 946 54.11 18.84 -26.48
CA ASN A 946 54.69 18.16 -25.33
C ASN A 946 54.13 18.75 -24.01
N ILE A 947 52.87 18.41 -23.71
CA ILE A 947 52.21 18.85 -22.47
C ILE A 947 52.85 18.17 -21.28
N GLN A 948 53.27 18.97 -20.31
CA GLN A 948 53.84 18.51 -19.05
C GLN A 948 53.14 19.18 -17.86
N TYR A 949 53.13 18.52 -16.72
CA TYR A 949 52.51 19.01 -15.50
C TYR A 949 53.56 19.33 -14.46
N LYS A 950 53.56 20.58 -13.99
CA LYS A 950 54.45 21.04 -12.93
C LYS A 950 53.69 21.09 -11.62
N TRP A 951 54.20 20.39 -10.62
CA TRP A 951 53.59 20.34 -9.29
C TRP A 951 53.50 21.75 -8.67
N PRO A 952 52.37 22.10 -8.01
CA PRO A 952 51.21 21.24 -7.76
C PRO A 952 50.11 21.26 -8.85
N ASN A 953 50.10 22.24 -9.75
CA ASN A 953 48.87 22.64 -10.46
C ASN A 953 49.08 23.42 -11.76
N ASP A 954 50.31 23.51 -12.26
CA ASP A 954 50.65 24.28 -13.45
C ASP A 954 50.74 23.36 -14.67
N VAL A 955 50.11 23.77 -15.79
CA VAL A 955 50.22 23.07 -17.07
C VAL A 955 51.24 23.80 -17.95
N LEU A 956 52.19 23.04 -18.48
CA LEU A 956 53.27 23.51 -19.34
C LEU A 956 53.11 22.93 -20.76
N VAL A 957 53.50 23.71 -21.76
CA VAL A 957 53.70 23.29 -23.15
C VAL A 957 55.11 23.73 -23.55
N ASP A 958 55.94 22.83 -24.05
CA ASP A 958 57.36 23.07 -24.38
C ASP A 958 58.13 23.79 -23.25
N ASN A 959 57.97 23.29 -22.02
CA ASN A 959 58.57 23.86 -20.80
C ASN A 959 58.10 25.29 -20.43
N LYS A 960 57.11 25.86 -21.12
CA LYS A 960 56.52 27.18 -20.83
C LYS A 960 55.11 27.04 -20.26
N LYS A 961 54.76 27.88 -19.27
CA LYS A 961 53.46 27.81 -18.60
C LYS A 961 52.32 28.36 -19.47
N ILE A 962 51.25 27.58 -19.59
CA ILE A 962 50.05 27.98 -20.35
C ILE A 962 48.80 28.11 -19.48
N SER A 963 48.70 27.34 -18.39
CA SER A 963 47.56 27.39 -17.48
C SER A 963 47.98 27.26 -16.02
N GLY A 964 47.20 27.86 -15.11
CA GLY A 964 47.31 27.70 -13.68
C GLY A 964 45.93 27.53 -13.03
N ILE A 965 45.87 26.67 -12.01
CA ILE A 965 44.63 26.32 -11.30
C ILE A 965 44.71 26.81 -9.85
N LEU A 966 43.70 27.51 -9.35
CA LEU A 966 43.63 27.99 -7.98
C LEU A 966 42.42 27.40 -7.26
N LEU A 967 42.69 26.62 -6.21
CA LEU A 967 41.65 26.07 -5.35
C LEU A 967 41.42 26.96 -4.14
N GLU A 968 40.16 27.30 -3.89
CA GLU A 968 39.73 28.05 -2.71
C GLU A 968 38.54 27.34 -2.06
N ARG A 969 38.50 27.39 -0.72
CA ARG A 969 37.42 26.83 0.09
C ARG A 969 37.04 27.84 1.16
N LYS A 970 35.74 28.05 1.35
CA LYS A 970 35.24 28.84 2.48
C LYS A 970 35.20 27.99 3.75
N SER A 971 35.73 28.51 4.85
CA SER A 971 35.65 27.89 6.18
C SER A 971 34.18 27.57 6.53
N ASN A 972 33.93 26.34 6.98
CA ASN A 972 32.60 25.77 7.29
C ASN A 972 31.67 25.40 6.11
N SER A 973 32.14 25.39 4.85
CA SER A 973 31.36 24.88 3.71
C SER A 973 31.91 23.59 3.11
N ASN A 974 31.03 22.79 2.48
CA ASN A 974 31.36 21.58 1.71
C ASN A 974 31.65 21.88 0.22
N TRP A 975 31.62 23.16 -0.15
CA TRP A 975 31.81 23.64 -1.52
C TRP A 975 33.28 23.95 -1.79
N LEU A 976 33.76 23.49 -2.93
CA LEU A 976 35.10 23.76 -3.45
C LEU A 976 34.99 24.69 -4.67
N ILE A 977 35.80 25.74 -4.71
CA ILE A 977 35.92 26.64 -5.85
C ILE A 977 37.20 26.31 -6.59
N ILE A 978 37.07 25.97 -7.88
CA ILE A 978 38.18 25.64 -8.76
C ILE A 978 38.32 26.76 -9.79
N GLY A 979 39.27 27.67 -9.57
CA GLY A 979 39.63 28.73 -10.50
C GLY A 979 40.61 28.23 -11.56
N ILE A 980 40.31 28.45 -12.83
CA ILE A 980 41.09 27.99 -13.98
C ILE A 980 41.40 29.18 -14.88
N GLY A 981 42.68 29.47 -15.06
CA GLY A 981 43.17 30.46 -16.02
C GLY A 981 43.94 29.79 -17.14
N ILE A 982 43.59 30.04 -18.40
CA ILE A 982 44.29 29.53 -19.59
C ILE A 982 44.68 30.70 -20.49
N ASN A 983 45.95 30.77 -20.87
CA ASN A 983 46.45 31.76 -21.81
C ASN A 983 46.06 31.35 -23.24
N VAL A 984 45.13 32.08 -23.87
CA VAL A 984 44.61 31.77 -25.21
C VAL A 984 45.33 32.61 -26.26
N ASN A 985 45.24 33.94 -26.17
CA ASN A 985 45.80 34.87 -27.16
C ASN A 985 47.06 35.59 -26.68
N HIS A 986 47.26 35.72 -25.36
CA HIS A 986 48.36 36.50 -24.80
C HIS A 986 49.12 35.72 -23.72
N ALA A 987 50.46 35.74 -23.79
CA ALA A 987 51.36 35.19 -22.78
C ALA A 987 51.85 36.33 -21.84
N PRO A 988 51.30 36.45 -20.62
CA PRO A 988 51.46 37.66 -19.79
C PRO A 988 52.84 37.81 -19.14
N LEU A 989 53.68 36.76 -19.10
CA LEU A 989 54.96 36.76 -18.39
C LEU A 989 56.09 36.04 -19.16
N PRO A 990 57.37 36.43 -18.99
CA PRO A 990 58.50 35.68 -19.51
C PRO A 990 58.50 34.23 -18.97
N GLY A 991 58.53 33.25 -19.87
CA GLY A 991 58.40 31.82 -19.52
C GLY A 991 56.95 31.27 -19.57
N THR A 992 55.99 32.07 -20.03
CA THR A 992 54.63 31.61 -20.38
C THR A 992 54.46 31.46 -21.89
N THR A 993 53.44 30.71 -22.30
CA THR A 993 53.00 30.58 -23.70
C THR A 993 51.47 30.66 -23.78
N CYS A 994 50.90 30.67 -24.97
CA CYS A 994 49.46 30.76 -25.22
C CYS A 994 49.04 29.85 -26.38
N ILE A 995 47.75 29.50 -26.44
CA ILE A 995 47.20 28.57 -27.45
C ILE A 995 47.46 29.05 -28.88
N SER A 996 47.34 30.35 -29.14
CA SER A 996 47.57 30.96 -30.46
C SER A 996 48.99 30.77 -31.02
N ASN A 997 49.97 30.37 -30.19
CA ASN A 997 51.32 30.06 -30.66
C ASN A 997 51.43 28.66 -31.31
N TYR A 998 50.40 27.80 -31.15
CA TYR A 998 50.42 26.39 -31.54
C TYR A 998 49.24 25.97 -32.45
N GLY A 999 48.31 26.88 -32.76
CA GLY A 999 47.12 26.63 -33.56
C GLY A 999 46.29 27.90 -33.81
N GLU A 1000 45.10 27.75 -34.41
CA GLU A 1000 44.16 28.87 -34.61
C GLU A 1000 43.57 29.37 -33.28
N SER A 1001 43.14 30.64 -33.24
CA SER A 1001 42.54 31.25 -32.06
C SER A 1001 41.24 30.53 -31.67
N VAL A 1002 41.19 29.97 -30.46
CA VAL A 1002 40.04 29.19 -29.96
C VAL A 1002 39.07 30.11 -29.20
N SER A 1003 37.77 29.87 -29.34
CA SER A 1003 36.77 30.60 -28.57
C SER A 1003 36.74 30.14 -27.10
N ASN A 1004 36.49 31.08 -26.18
CA ASN A 1004 36.35 30.77 -24.75
C ASN A 1004 35.23 29.76 -24.48
N MET A 1005 34.18 29.73 -25.31
CA MET A 1005 33.06 28.79 -25.17
C MET A 1005 33.41 27.37 -25.61
N ASP A 1006 34.21 27.22 -26.68
CA ASP A 1006 34.69 25.90 -27.12
C ASP A 1006 35.68 25.31 -26.11
N LEU A 1007 36.55 26.16 -25.54
CA LEU A 1007 37.43 25.80 -24.43
C LEU A 1007 36.64 25.35 -23.19
N LEU A 1008 35.59 26.10 -22.82
CA LEU A 1008 34.73 25.73 -21.68
C LEU A 1008 34.06 24.38 -21.89
N LYS A 1009 33.51 24.15 -23.09
CA LYS A 1009 32.83 22.91 -23.45
C LYS A 1009 33.75 21.70 -23.28
N GLU A 1010 34.94 21.75 -23.89
CA GLU A 1010 35.91 20.65 -23.81
C GLU A 1010 36.44 20.46 -22.38
N LEU A 1011 36.60 21.56 -21.64
CA LEU A 1011 37.01 21.52 -20.24
C LEU A 1011 36.00 20.78 -19.36
N ILE A 1012 34.70 21.07 -19.50
CA ILE A 1012 33.64 20.40 -18.72
C ILE A 1012 33.61 18.90 -19.02
N ILE A 1013 33.73 18.52 -20.30
CA ILE A 1013 33.73 17.11 -20.72
C ILE A 1013 34.91 16.37 -20.07
N ASN A 1014 36.12 16.92 -20.20
CA ASN A 1014 37.33 16.29 -19.68
C ASN A 1014 37.36 16.29 -18.14
N PHE A 1015 36.88 17.37 -17.51
CA PHE A 1015 36.80 17.47 -16.05
C PHE A 1015 35.84 16.43 -15.48
N ASN A 1016 34.63 16.30 -16.03
CA ASN A 1016 33.67 15.30 -15.56
C ASN A 1016 34.16 13.86 -15.80
N LYS A 1017 34.83 13.60 -16.93
CA LYS A 1017 35.42 12.29 -17.22
C LYS A 1017 36.47 11.89 -16.18
N LEU A 1018 37.41 12.79 -15.88
CA LEU A 1018 38.49 12.53 -14.91
C LEU A 1018 37.97 12.55 -13.47
N ARG A 1019 36.99 13.41 -13.16
CA ARG A 1019 36.30 13.43 -11.86
C ARG A 1019 35.58 12.11 -11.59
N LYS A 1020 34.88 11.55 -12.59
CA LYS A 1020 34.27 10.22 -12.49
C LYS A 1020 35.33 9.17 -12.21
N GLN A 1021 36.40 9.15 -13.01
CA GLN A 1021 37.49 8.20 -12.82
C GLN A 1021 38.12 8.30 -11.43
N TRP A 1022 38.30 9.52 -10.90
CA TRP A 1022 38.79 9.75 -9.55
C TRP A 1022 37.84 9.22 -8.46
N LEU A 1023 36.53 9.43 -8.59
CA LEU A 1023 35.53 8.99 -7.62
C LEU A 1023 35.37 7.45 -7.58
N PHE A 1024 35.54 6.79 -8.72
CA PHE A 1024 35.40 5.33 -8.85
C PHE A 1024 36.71 4.57 -8.61
N ASP A 1025 37.80 4.95 -9.29
CA ASP A 1025 39.10 4.24 -9.23
C ASP A 1025 40.01 4.77 -8.10
N GLY A 1026 39.61 5.86 -7.45
CA GLY A 1026 40.40 6.55 -6.43
C GLY A 1026 41.54 7.40 -7.02
N PHE A 1027 42.30 8.05 -6.13
CA PHE A 1027 43.39 8.95 -6.54
C PHE A 1027 44.55 8.26 -7.27
N TYR A 1028 44.71 6.95 -7.11
CA TYR A 1028 45.82 6.21 -7.72
C TYR A 1028 45.84 6.35 -9.25
N ALA A 1029 44.69 6.19 -9.92
CA ALA A 1029 44.59 6.30 -11.38
C ALA A 1029 44.95 7.71 -11.88
N ILE A 1030 44.44 8.74 -11.21
CA ILE A 1030 44.72 10.15 -11.50
C ILE A 1030 46.20 10.45 -11.31
N ARG A 1031 46.79 9.97 -10.21
CA ARG A 1031 48.22 10.14 -9.89
C ARG A 1031 49.11 9.52 -10.97
N GLU A 1032 48.84 8.29 -11.41
CA GLU A 1032 49.62 7.63 -12.46
C GLU A 1032 49.55 8.36 -13.81
N MET A 1033 48.37 8.86 -14.17
CA MET A 1033 48.19 9.66 -15.39
C MET A 1033 48.97 10.98 -15.34
N TRP A 1034 49.01 11.61 -14.16
CA TRP A 1034 49.76 12.84 -13.94
C TRP A 1034 51.27 12.59 -13.97
N LEU A 1035 51.76 11.55 -13.28
CA LEU A 1035 53.19 11.21 -13.21
C LEU A 1035 53.81 10.90 -14.57
N LYS A 1036 53.06 10.30 -15.51
CA LYS A 1036 53.53 10.05 -16.89
C LYS A 1036 53.96 11.31 -17.65
N LYS A 1037 53.40 12.46 -17.29
CA LYS A 1037 53.70 13.76 -17.91
C LYS A 1037 54.28 14.74 -16.89
N ALA A 1038 54.80 14.26 -15.77
CA ALA A 1038 55.38 15.11 -14.73
C ALA A 1038 56.63 15.84 -15.26
N PHE A 1039 56.65 17.16 -15.07
CA PHE A 1039 57.78 18.00 -15.43
C PHE A 1039 58.97 17.69 -14.52
N LYS A 1040 60.13 17.35 -15.11
CA LYS A 1040 61.39 17.04 -14.41
C LYS A 1040 61.35 15.84 -13.45
N MET A 1041 60.52 14.84 -13.75
CA MET A 1041 60.52 13.57 -13.01
C MET A 1041 61.90 12.89 -13.11
N ASN A 1042 62.42 12.36 -12.00
CA ASN A 1042 63.76 11.79 -11.88
C ASN A 1042 64.92 12.75 -12.20
N GLU A 1043 64.66 14.06 -12.31
CA GLU A 1043 65.69 15.09 -12.45
C GLU A 1043 65.91 15.84 -11.14
N GLN A 1044 67.04 16.54 -11.05
CA GLN A 1044 67.34 17.42 -9.92
C GLN A 1044 66.47 18.67 -9.99
N ILE A 1045 65.67 18.88 -8.94
CA ILE A 1045 64.81 20.05 -8.78
C ILE A 1045 65.13 20.78 -7.49
N SER A 1046 64.82 22.08 -7.47
CA SER A 1046 64.86 22.90 -6.25
C SER A 1046 63.45 23.36 -5.89
N VAL A 1047 63.04 23.07 -4.66
CA VAL A 1047 61.75 23.47 -4.09
C VAL A 1047 62.00 24.60 -3.10
N LYS A 1048 61.46 25.78 -3.39
CA LYS A 1048 61.54 26.95 -2.49
C LYS A 1048 60.22 27.11 -1.74
N LEU A 1049 60.25 26.97 -0.41
CA LEU A 1049 59.12 27.18 0.48
C LEU A 1049 59.48 28.28 1.48
N ALA A 1050 58.69 29.36 1.47
CA ALA A 1050 59.01 30.61 2.17
C ALA A 1050 60.46 31.06 1.89
N ASP A 1051 61.34 31.01 2.90
CA ASP A 1051 62.74 31.44 2.84
C ASP A 1051 63.75 30.29 2.76
N LYS A 1052 63.31 29.03 2.65
CA LYS A 1052 64.20 27.85 2.57
C LYS A 1052 64.16 27.20 1.19
N LEU A 1053 65.35 26.79 0.71
CA LEU A 1053 65.55 26.11 -0.56
C LEU A 1053 65.96 24.66 -0.31
N TYR A 1054 65.21 23.72 -0.88
CA TYR A 1054 65.48 22.29 -0.78
C TYR A 1054 65.87 21.75 -2.16
N GLU A 1055 67.00 21.05 -2.27
CA GLU A 1055 67.47 20.43 -3.51
C GLU A 1055 67.49 18.92 -3.41
N GLY A 1056 67.06 18.25 -4.48
CA GLY A 1056 67.03 16.78 -4.56
C GLY A 1056 66.42 16.30 -5.87
N ILE A 1057 66.32 14.99 -6.02
CA ILE A 1057 65.72 14.36 -7.22
C ILE A 1057 64.21 14.27 -7.00
N PHE A 1058 63.41 14.71 -7.98
CA PHE A 1058 61.96 14.47 -7.97
C PHE A 1058 61.71 12.97 -8.11
N ALA A 1059 61.40 12.31 -7.00
CA ALA A 1059 61.31 10.85 -6.93
C ALA A 1059 59.88 10.33 -7.14
N ASP A 1060 58.87 10.99 -6.56
CA ASP A 1060 57.48 10.55 -6.67
C ASP A 1060 56.47 11.61 -6.22
N ILE A 1061 55.18 11.36 -6.41
CA ILE A 1061 54.09 11.98 -5.65
C ILE A 1061 53.50 10.92 -4.72
N ASP A 1062 53.21 11.24 -3.46
CA ASP A 1062 52.68 10.25 -2.52
C ASP A 1062 51.17 9.97 -2.73
N LYS A 1063 50.61 9.03 -1.95
CA LYS A 1063 49.19 8.64 -2.03
C LYS A 1063 48.20 9.75 -1.65
N SER A 1064 48.69 10.88 -1.13
CA SER A 1064 47.89 12.05 -0.74
C SER A 1064 48.16 13.29 -1.62
N GLY A 1065 49.01 13.17 -2.65
CA GLY A 1065 49.35 14.24 -3.58
C GLY A 1065 50.56 15.10 -3.19
N LYS A 1066 51.34 14.70 -2.18
CA LYS A 1066 52.56 15.42 -1.76
C LYS A 1066 53.73 15.10 -2.68
N LEU A 1067 54.55 16.10 -2.98
CA LEU A 1067 55.76 15.94 -3.77
C LEU A 1067 56.84 15.23 -2.93
N VAL A 1068 57.42 14.15 -3.46
CA VAL A 1068 58.49 13.38 -2.82
C VAL A 1068 59.83 13.70 -3.48
N LEU A 1069 60.73 14.28 -2.70
CA LEU A 1069 62.08 14.65 -3.11
C LEU A 1069 63.10 13.74 -2.43
N GLN A 1070 63.93 13.06 -3.21
CA GLN A 1070 65.02 12.24 -2.70
C GLN A 1070 66.30 13.07 -2.58
N GLN A 1071 66.87 13.14 -1.38
CA GLN A 1071 68.15 13.80 -1.13
C GLN A 1071 69.34 12.88 -1.50
N LYS A 1072 70.54 13.48 -1.59
CA LYS A 1072 71.79 12.76 -1.94
C LYS A 1072 72.16 11.65 -0.95
N ASP A 1073 71.66 11.72 0.29
CA ASP A 1073 71.87 10.72 1.35
C ASP A 1073 70.82 9.58 1.32
N GLY A 1074 69.89 9.61 0.37
CA GLY A 1074 68.82 8.62 0.22
C GLY A 1074 67.58 8.88 1.08
N SER A 1075 67.54 9.96 1.86
CA SER A 1075 66.34 10.36 2.62
C SER A 1075 65.25 10.94 1.70
N LEU A 1076 63.98 10.76 2.08
CA LEU A 1076 62.82 11.28 1.33
C LEU A 1076 62.18 12.44 2.08
N ILE A 1077 61.93 13.54 1.36
CA ILE A 1077 61.23 14.74 1.86
C ILE A 1077 59.90 14.87 1.14
N TYR A 1078 58.82 15.02 1.90
CA TYR A 1078 57.46 15.17 1.41
C TYR A 1078 57.03 16.64 1.52
N PHE A 1079 56.56 17.24 0.43
CA PHE A 1079 56.04 18.61 0.39
C PHE A 1079 54.54 18.60 0.14
N ASP A 1080 53.78 19.22 1.05
CA ASP A 1080 52.35 19.46 0.84
C ASP A 1080 52.12 20.70 -0.03
N ALA A 1081 51.06 20.68 -0.83
CA ALA A 1081 50.62 21.81 -1.62
C ALA A 1081 50.10 22.97 -0.76
N VAL A 1082 49.82 22.74 0.53
CA VAL A 1082 49.18 23.72 1.43
C VAL A 1082 50.01 24.08 2.69
N SER A 1083 50.96 23.25 3.17
CA SER A 1083 51.85 23.58 4.34
C SER A 1083 53.00 22.58 4.61
N GLU A 1084 54.19 23.09 5.00
CA GLU A 1084 55.43 22.47 5.56
C GLU A 1084 55.99 21.13 4.99
N ALA A 1085 57.33 20.99 5.04
CA ALA A 1085 58.07 19.82 4.54
C ALA A 1085 58.36 18.81 5.65
N ILE A 1086 58.06 17.52 5.43
CA ILE A 1086 58.28 16.43 6.39
C ILE A 1086 59.37 15.49 5.86
N VAL A 1087 60.40 15.20 6.66
CA VAL A 1087 61.54 14.30 6.30
C VAL A 1087 61.38 12.96 7.03
N LEU A 1088 61.44 11.84 6.32
CA LEU A 1088 61.33 10.50 6.93
C LEU A 1088 62.48 9.56 6.48
N PRO A 1089 63.14 8.83 7.40
CA PRO A 1089 64.14 7.82 7.06
C PRO A 1089 63.52 6.51 6.57
N ASN A 1090 64.27 5.81 5.71
CA ASN A 1090 63.85 4.69 4.85
C ASN A 1090 63.36 3.44 5.62
N ASN A 1091 62.21 2.85 5.27
CA ASN A 1091 61.63 1.71 6.00
C ASN A 1091 61.22 0.52 5.08
N GLN A 1092 61.57 -0.69 5.52
CA GLN A 1092 61.63 -1.97 4.77
C GLN A 1092 60.30 -2.48 4.18
N LYS A 1093 60.39 -3.26 3.08
CA LYS A 1093 59.28 -3.91 2.34
C LYS A 1093 58.55 -4.98 3.20
N PRO A 1094 57.22 -5.14 3.06
CA PRO A 1094 56.43 -6.14 3.80
C PRO A 1094 56.66 -7.59 3.33
N ILE A 1095 56.56 -8.55 4.26
CA ILE A 1095 56.80 -9.99 4.10
C ILE A 1095 55.45 -10.74 4.17
N ARG A 1096 55.32 -11.87 3.46
CA ARG A 1096 54.15 -12.79 3.53
C ARG A 1096 54.51 -14.09 4.24
N VAL A 1097 53.66 -14.56 5.16
CA VAL A 1097 53.85 -15.79 5.95
C VAL A 1097 52.55 -16.59 5.99
N GLY A 1098 52.59 -17.91 5.80
CA GLY A 1098 51.42 -18.80 5.84
C GLY A 1098 51.49 -19.80 6.99
N GLY A 1099 50.34 -20.23 7.54
CA GLY A 1099 50.28 -21.16 8.67
C GLY A 1099 48.87 -21.64 9.00
N MET A 1100 48.74 -22.53 9.99
CA MET A 1100 47.44 -22.97 10.53
C MET A 1100 47.11 -22.23 11.82
N VAL A 1101 45.86 -21.76 11.98
CA VAL A 1101 45.42 -21.10 13.23
C VAL A 1101 45.30 -22.13 14.37
N VAL A 1102 45.96 -21.87 15.49
CA VAL A 1102 46.00 -22.75 16.67
C VAL A 1102 44.65 -22.72 17.40
N GLU A 1103 44.18 -23.89 17.83
CA GLU A 1103 42.93 -24.07 18.58
C GLU A 1103 42.95 -23.30 19.91
N ASN A 1104 41.85 -22.64 20.27
CA ASN A 1104 41.68 -21.71 21.40
C ASN A 1104 42.63 -20.50 21.45
N SER A 1105 43.25 -20.10 20.33
CA SER A 1105 44.21 -18.99 20.32
C SER A 1105 43.65 -17.64 19.87
N VAL A 1106 42.40 -17.59 19.39
CA VAL A 1106 41.82 -16.39 18.78
C VAL A 1106 41.16 -15.49 19.83
N ILE A 1107 41.69 -14.30 20.03
CA ILE A 1107 41.17 -13.25 20.93
C ILE A 1107 40.67 -12.09 20.07
N ARG A 1108 39.41 -11.70 20.24
CA ARG A 1108 38.77 -10.61 19.47
C ARG A 1108 38.40 -9.45 20.40
N ASN A 1109 38.96 -8.28 20.12
CA ASN A 1109 38.58 -6.99 20.71
C ASN A 1109 37.86 -6.13 19.65
N GLU A 1110 37.14 -5.08 20.06
CA GLU A 1110 36.26 -4.27 19.19
C GLU A 1110 36.93 -3.72 17.92
N SER A 1111 38.26 -3.62 17.87
CA SER A 1111 39.03 -3.13 16.71
C SER A 1111 40.30 -3.94 16.37
N GLU A 1112 40.58 -5.04 17.08
CA GLU A 1112 41.83 -5.81 16.93
C GLU A 1112 41.58 -7.31 17.15
N VAL A 1113 42.17 -8.15 16.31
CA VAL A 1113 42.13 -9.61 16.43
C VAL A 1113 43.55 -10.15 16.59
N ILE A 1114 43.75 -10.96 17.62
CA ILE A 1114 45.02 -11.60 17.94
C ILE A 1114 44.84 -13.11 17.84
N PHE A 1115 45.71 -13.80 17.12
CA PHE A 1115 45.67 -15.26 17.02
C PHE A 1115 47.06 -15.85 16.86
N GLN A 1116 47.25 -17.12 17.22
CA GLN A 1116 48.51 -17.83 16.95
C GLN A 1116 48.40 -18.66 15.68
N MET A 1117 49.45 -18.65 14.86
CA MET A 1117 49.59 -19.54 13.72
C MET A 1117 50.84 -20.41 13.85
N THR A 1118 50.73 -21.67 13.45
CA THR A 1118 51.85 -22.62 13.38
C THR A 1118 52.26 -22.85 11.93
N ASP A 1119 53.55 -22.69 11.67
CA ASP A 1119 54.21 -23.11 10.42
C ASP A 1119 55.46 -23.91 10.79
N PHE A 1120 55.50 -25.19 10.41
CA PHE A 1120 56.63 -26.11 10.58
C PHE A 1120 57.43 -25.97 11.91
N ASN A 1121 56.81 -26.39 13.02
CA ASN A 1121 57.40 -26.55 14.38
C ASN A 1121 57.60 -25.31 15.26
N LYS A 1122 57.18 -24.10 14.86
CA LYS A 1122 57.12 -22.91 15.75
C LYS A 1122 55.79 -22.18 15.63
N SER A 1123 55.28 -21.67 16.74
CA SER A 1123 54.09 -20.81 16.78
C SER A 1123 54.49 -19.34 16.76
N VAL A 1124 53.76 -18.53 15.98
CA VAL A 1124 53.93 -17.08 15.85
C VAL A 1124 52.61 -16.40 16.20
N VAL A 1125 52.66 -15.35 17.03
CA VAL A 1125 51.49 -14.54 17.40
C VAL A 1125 51.26 -13.50 16.32
N VAL A 1126 50.04 -13.41 15.78
CA VAL A 1126 49.64 -12.44 14.77
C VAL A 1126 48.69 -11.43 15.39
N LYS A 1127 48.95 -10.15 15.15
CA LYS A 1127 48.03 -9.05 15.49
C LYS A 1127 47.54 -8.39 14.22
N TYR A 1128 46.23 -8.23 14.09
CA TYR A 1128 45.55 -7.63 12.94
C TYR A 1128 44.53 -6.60 13.41
N GLN A 1129 44.60 -5.38 12.88
CA GLN A 1129 43.61 -4.34 13.15
C GLN A 1129 42.48 -4.41 12.10
N GLY A 1130 41.35 -5.00 12.50
CA GLY A 1130 40.18 -5.21 11.66
C GLY A 1130 39.34 -6.39 12.11
N ILE A 1131 38.13 -6.52 11.56
CA ILE A 1131 37.21 -7.61 11.92
C ILE A 1131 37.53 -8.83 11.04
N LEU A 1132 37.99 -9.92 11.66
CA LEU A 1132 38.24 -11.18 10.96
C LEU A 1132 36.90 -11.85 10.58
N PRO A 1133 36.65 -12.22 9.31
CA PRO A 1133 35.39 -12.85 8.91
C PRO A 1133 35.11 -14.16 9.67
N PRO A 1134 33.83 -14.53 9.94
CA PRO A 1134 33.48 -15.75 10.68
C PRO A 1134 34.00 -17.05 10.06
N MET A 1135 34.29 -17.04 8.75
CA MET A 1135 34.81 -18.18 7.98
C MET A 1135 36.26 -18.55 8.34
N PHE A 1136 36.96 -17.68 9.07
CA PHE A 1136 38.27 -17.97 9.66
C PHE A 1136 38.08 -18.59 11.05
N SER A 1137 37.80 -19.89 11.07
CA SER A 1137 37.66 -20.69 12.29
C SER A 1137 39.01 -21.22 12.76
N GLU A 1138 39.09 -21.63 14.02
CA GLU A 1138 40.24 -22.37 14.51
C GLU A 1138 40.52 -23.61 13.63
N LYS A 1139 41.79 -23.99 13.48
CA LYS A 1139 42.25 -25.05 12.55
C LYS A 1139 42.11 -24.74 11.05
N SER A 1140 41.76 -23.51 10.67
CA SER A 1140 41.80 -23.08 9.26
C SER A 1140 43.20 -22.60 8.85
N GLY A 1141 43.57 -22.82 7.58
CA GLY A 1141 44.82 -22.31 7.03
C GLY A 1141 44.69 -20.84 6.63
N VAL A 1142 45.71 -20.04 6.96
CA VAL A 1142 45.74 -18.59 6.69
C VAL A 1142 47.09 -18.15 6.14
N VAL A 1143 47.09 -17.08 5.34
CA VAL A 1143 48.29 -16.37 4.87
C VAL A 1143 48.18 -14.92 5.30
N VAL A 1144 49.22 -14.37 5.92
CA VAL A 1144 49.24 -12.99 6.40
C VAL A 1144 50.34 -12.20 5.70
N GLN A 1145 50.07 -10.93 5.40
CA GLN A 1145 51.05 -10.00 4.83
C GLN A 1145 51.25 -8.83 5.77
N GLY A 1146 52.50 -8.50 6.07
CA GLY A 1146 52.83 -7.43 7.01
C GLY A 1146 54.30 -7.43 7.40
N LYS A 1147 54.61 -7.09 8.65
CA LYS A 1147 55.99 -6.96 9.14
C LYS A 1147 56.19 -7.72 10.45
N MET A 1148 57.37 -8.30 10.62
CA MET A 1148 57.78 -8.84 11.92
C MET A 1148 58.04 -7.69 12.87
N PHE A 1149 57.34 -7.70 14.01
CA PHE A 1149 57.56 -6.74 15.08
C PHE A 1149 58.73 -7.19 15.97
N ASP A 1150 58.80 -8.49 16.25
CA ASP A 1150 59.89 -9.18 16.91
C ASP A 1150 59.93 -10.66 16.46
N ASN A 1151 60.83 -11.49 17.00
CA ASN A 1151 61.01 -12.90 16.60
C ASN A 1151 59.79 -13.81 16.87
N SER A 1152 58.75 -13.32 17.54
CA SER A 1152 57.56 -14.09 17.96
C SER A 1152 56.22 -13.44 17.58
N THR A 1153 56.24 -12.16 17.17
CA THR A 1153 55.04 -11.36 16.91
C THR A 1153 55.06 -10.76 15.51
N PHE A 1154 54.01 -11.04 14.73
CA PHE A 1154 53.82 -10.56 13.36
C PHE A 1154 52.67 -9.55 13.32
N LEU A 1155 52.94 -8.33 12.83
CA LEU A 1155 51.91 -7.32 12.58
C LEU A 1155 51.39 -7.49 11.16
N ALA A 1156 50.17 -7.95 11.02
CA ALA A 1156 49.54 -8.18 9.73
C ALA A 1156 48.80 -6.92 9.26
N ASP A 1157 49.10 -6.47 8.04
CA ASP A 1157 48.33 -5.45 7.33
C ASP A 1157 47.11 -6.08 6.64
N THR A 1158 47.21 -7.35 6.22
CA THR A 1158 46.14 -8.12 5.55
C THR A 1158 46.22 -9.62 5.88
N VAL A 1159 45.06 -10.29 5.92
CA VAL A 1159 44.91 -11.74 6.19
C VAL A 1159 44.10 -12.39 5.06
N PHE A 1160 44.59 -13.50 4.52
CA PHE A 1160 44.02 -14.27 3.42
C PHE A 1160 43.72 -15.71 3.86
N ALA A 1161 42.72 -16.36 3.27
CA ALA A 1161 42.43 -17.78 3.51
C ALA A 1161 43.35 -18.67 2.66
N LYS A 1162 43.88 -19.76 3.22
CA LYS A 1162 44.81 -20.67 2.53
C LYS A 1162 44.17 -21.43 1.36
N HIS A 1163 42.84 -21.45 1.24
CA HIS A 1163 42.15 -22.01 0.07
C HIS A 1163 42.15 -21.07 -1.16
N ASP A 1164 42.55 -19.80 -1.01
CA ASP A 1164 42.76 -18.87 -2.14
C ASP A 1164 44.13 -19.07 -2.83
N GLU A 1165 44.51 -20.32 -3.12
CA GLU A 1165 45.68 -20.63 -3.96
C GLU A 1165 45.49 -20.17 -5.42
N ASN A 1166 44.31 -19.69 -5.80
CA ASN A 1166 44.00 -19.18 -7.14
C ASN A 1166 44.24 -17.68 -7.35
N TYR A 1167 44.82 -16.96 -6.39
CA TYR A 1167 45.28 -15.58 -6.63
C TYR A 1167 46.81 -15.50 -6.79
N MET A 1168 47.32 -16.15 -7.84
CA MET A 1168 48.69 -15.90 -8.34
C MET A 1168 48.69 -14.71 -9.31
N PRO A 1169 49.44 -13.63 -9.05
CA PRO A 1169 49.71 -12.62 -10.05
C PRO A 1169 50.75 -13.18 -11.04
N LYS A 1170 50.43 -13.21 -12.34
CA LYS A 1170 51.46 -13.47 -13.36
C LYS A 1170 52.16 -12.18 -13.76
N VAL A 1171 53.27 -11.96 -13.04
CA VAL A 1171 54.60 -11.59 -13.57
C VAL A 1171 54.82 -10.13 -13.96
N LEU A 1172 55.52 -9.42 -13.06
CA LEU A 1172 56.70 -8.62 -13.40
C LEU A 1172 57.67 -9.47 -14.24
N LYS A 1173 57.96 -9.03 -15.47
CA LYS A 1173 59.28 -9.22 -16.06
C LYS A 1173 59.96 -7.87 -16.14
#